data_AF-A0A6N7PJT1-F1
#
_entry.id   AF-A0A6N7PJT1-F1
#
_cell.length_a   1.000
_cell.length_b   1.000
_cell.length_c   1.000
_cell.angle_alpha   90.00
_cell.angle_beta   90.00
_cell.angle_gamma   90.00
#
_symmetry.space_group_name_H-M   'P 1'
#
loop_
_entity.id
_entity.type
_entity.pdbx_description
1 polymer ?
#
loop_
_entity_poly.entity_id
_entity_poly.type
_entity_poly.pdbx_seq_one_letter_code
_entity_poly.pdbx_strand_id
1 'polypeptide(L)'
;MKRVSGSRRAAGLVLLHALASAAGCKREDPPAEAKAAAAPDPLPALRVYEASRRAAADFVALPPSDASSGPDPYALAALPGGERFVALLRGRDVIVVLDASMRELTRLPAPASPSGLVVTPDGRRVFVVGERDAGITRFDVQEAAPYLARSDDALNTRARGLRDIAAGPEGVVYAVEEDEGRLFTFWPDAPNAQEEVATIGGGPIHVERVGSFVVIDTLHAHALVIRSVDERGRALDAGEERIVHDGPIWGFSALPDGDGLLVLAGGVEDHPLDRKGGFFGYIDSFVFLYRVERGAARLLSAVNVSELGVVTPKALDLAKEEDGTLAALVTGYGGERAARLAFDASGKPRAHAAKTITLMPGTRDLVKQPGGGFVTVNPLLDAFVIVRPGEPREVSVPVVDHDGPPPPSAEARLGEALFFSTLMAPENITEGAHSRFTCETCHFEGYVDGRIHHTGRGEVRVVTKPLLGLFNNRPHFSRALDPDLSTVAHAEFRVAGAESGHSPWFSLDPARHPVLAALGRTEASALEPLALRKALMTFLMGFSHRQNPRTAGRTAFSALEREGAKLFEARCEGCHEARLSANEPGSRVPFERWERLLFTPAGPIVWGTNEYRKTGVVPYVHERGARVPSLRRLAKKRPYLTSGAAKDLPELLARARWTKDGAFFHDGAPEGAAGLEAQEREALRGFLDLL
;
A
#
# COMPACT_ATOMS: atom_id res chain seq x y z
N MET A 1 14.37 56.53 -23.54
CA MET A 1 15.12 57.58 -24.27
C MET A 1 16.45 56.95 -24.71
N LYS A 2 16.88 56.83 -25.97
CA LYS A 2 16.44 57.36 -27.27
C LYS A 2 16.49 56.22 -28.32
N ARG A 3 15.47 56.14 -29.18
CA ARG A 3 15.47 55.46 -30.49
C ARG A 3 15.81 56.50 -31.57
N VAL A 4 16.57 56.14 -32.60
CA VAL A 4 16.55 56.63 -34.01
C VAL A 4 17.26 55.53 -34.86
N SER A 5 16.54 54.60 -35.54
CA SER A 5 16.22 54.52 -37.00
C SER A 5 17.42 54.76 -37.94
N GLY A 6 17.73 54.06 -39.04
CA GLY A 6 17.17 53.03 -39.95
C GLY A 6 18.09 53.07 -41.20
N SER A 7 18.35 52.04 -42.02
CA SER A 7 17.50 51.61 -43.15
C SER A 7 18.23 50.55 -44.04
N ARG A 8 17.46 49.49 -44.37
CA ARG A 8 17.35 48.56 -45.52
C ARG A 8 18.29 48.54 -46.77
N ARG A 9 18.37 47.30 -47.31
CA ARG A 9 18.53 46.74 -48.69
C ARG A 9 19.88 46.04 -48.93
N ALA A 10 20.01 44.72 -49.18
CA ALA A 10 19.39 43.72 -50.08
C ALA A 10 20.03 43.63 -51.49
N ALA A 11 20.73 42.51 -51.76
CA ALA A 11 21.04 41.79 -53.02
C ALA A 11 22.37 41.01 -52.81
N GLY A 12 22.65 39.76 -53.21
CA GLY A 12 21.96 38.69 -53.94
C GLY A 12 23.02 37.77 -54.60
N LEU A 13 22.87 36.43 -54.44
CA LEU A 13 23.25 35.31 -55.35
C LEU A 13 24.76 35.11 -55.72
N VAL A 14 25.42 33.93 -55.56
CA VAL A 14 25.33 32.72 -56.43
C VAL A 14 26.30 31.58 -55.96
N LEU A 15 25.80 30.33 -56.06
CA LEU A 15 26.40 28.97 -56.26
C LEU A 15 27.80 28.58 -55.72
N LEU A 16 27.91 27.36 -55.15
CA LEU A 16 28.33 26.14 -55.90
C LEU A 16 28.24 24.84 -55.07
N HIS A 17 27.82 23.78 -55.74
CA HIS A 17 27.78 22.39 -55.29
C HIS A 17 29.16 21.80 -54.99
N ALA A 18 29.22 20.87 -54.03
CA ALA A 18 30.30 19.91 -53.92
C ALA A 18 29.72 18.49 -53.84
N LEU A 19 30.09 17.64 -54.81
CA LEU A 19 29.86 16.20 -54.84
C LEU A 19 31.08 15.52 -55.47
N ALA A 20 31.46 14.38 -54.87
CA ALA A 20 32.35 13.32 -55.36
C ALA A 20 33.87 13.58 -55.18
N SER A 21 34.74 12.67 -54.72
CA SER A 21 34.71 11.21 -54.55
C SER A 21 35.79 10.70 -53.58
N ALA A 22 35.64 9.45 -53.17
CA ALA A 22 36.40 8.62 -52.24
C ALA A 22 37.94 8.49 -52.43
N ALA A 23 38.64 8.44 -51.29
CA ALA A 23 39.78 7.56 -51.05
C ALA A 23 39.75 7.12 -49.57
N GLY A 24 39.72 5.82 -49.34
CA GLY A 24 39.45 5.22 -48.04
C GLY A 24 40.62 5.27 -47.06
N CYS A 25 40.34 5.74 -45.85
CA CYS A 25 41.03 5.31 -44.64
C CYS A 25 40.00 4.58 -43.77
N LYS A 26 40.11 3.25 -43.69
CA LYS A 26 39.33 2.42 -42.77
C LYS A 26 39.66 2.88 -41.35
N ARG A 27 38.66 3.37 -40.63
CA ARG A 27 38.71 3.47 -39.17
C ARG A 27 38.59 2.04 -38.67
N GLU A 28 39.61 1.52 -37.99
CA GLU A 28 39.50 0.24 -37.31
C GLU A 28 38.46 0.39 -36.20
N ASP A 29 37.42 -0.44 -36.26
CA ASP A 29 36.48 -0.58 -35.16
C ASP A 29 37.26 -1.08 -33.93
N PRO A 30 36.97 -0.57 -32.71
CA PRO A 30 37.56 -1.12 -31.51
C PRO A 30 37.27 -2.63 -31.46
N PRO A 31 38.23 -3.45 -30.99
CA PRO A 31 38.03 -4.89 -30.92
C PRO A 31 36.75 -5.16 -30.14
N ALA A 32 35.83 -5.90 -30.75
CA ALA A 32 34.60 -6.32 -30.10
C ALA A 32 34.99 -6.97 -28.77
N GLU A 33 34.60 -6.34 -27.66
CA GLU A 33 34.62 -7.01 -26.37
C GLU A 33 33.92 -8.35 -26.57
N ALA A 34 34.65 -9.43 -26.28
CA ALA A 34 34.07 -10.76 -26.31
C ALA A 34 32.83 -10.70 -25.43
N LYS A 35 31.63 -10.80 -26.05
CA LYS A 35 30.38 -10.98 -25.31
C LYS A 35 30.63 -12.13 -24.36
N ALA A 36 30.76 -11.82 -23.07
CA ALA A 36 30.84 -12.83 -22.03
C ALA A 36 29.72 -13.85 -22.31
N ALA A 37 30.05 -15.14 -22.30
CA ALA A 37 29.06 -16.19 -22.50
C ALA A 37 27.86 -15.88 -21.60
N ALA A 38 26.67 -15.72 -22.20
CA ALA A 38 25.47 -15.40 -21.43
C ALA A 38 25.34 -16.43 -20.31
N ALA A 39 25.23 -15.97 -19.06
CA ALA A 39 24.98 -16.86 -17.93
C ALA A 39 23.79 -17.76 -18.27
N PRO A 40 23.85 -19.08 -17.95
CA PRO A 40 22.77 -20.00 -18.28
C PRO A 40 21.45 -19.48 -17.72
N ASP A 41 20.39 -19.48 -18.55
CA ASP A 41 19.04 -19.06 -18.13
C ASP A 41 18.67 -19.86 -16.87
N PRO A 42 18.51 -19.21 -15.71
CA PRO A 42 18.24 -19.93 -14.48
C PRO A 42 16.73 -20.16 -14.26
N LEU A 43 15.90 -19.62 -15.15
CA LEU A 43 14.44 -19.72 -15.07
C LEU A 43 13.87 -21.14 -15.34
N PRO A 44 14.49 -22.09 -16.07
CA PRO A 44 13.89 -23.40 -16.30
C PRO A 44 13.53 -24.14 -15.01
N ALA A 45 14.39 -24.11 -13.99
CA ALA A 45 14.11 -24.73 -12.70
C ALA A 45 12.95 -24.04 -11.95
N LEU A 46 12.85 -22.71 -12.06
CA LEU A 46 11.74 -21.93 -11.50
C LEU A 46 10.43 -22.19 -12.24
N ARG A 47 10.47 -22.33 -13.57
CA ARG A 47 9.30 -22.65 -14.40
C ARG A 47 8.76 -24.05 -14.10
N VAL A 48 9.65 -25.04 -13.89
CA VAL A 48 9.24 -26.38 -13.43
C VAL A 48 8.58 -26.31 -12.05
N TYR A 49 9.16 -25.52 -11.13
CA TYR A 49 8.60 -25.29 -9.81
C TYR A 49 7.22 -24.59 -9.87
N GLU A 50 7.08 -23.57 -10.71
CA GLU A 50 5.80 -22.89 -10.91
C GLU A 50 4.75 -23.81 -11.53
N ALA A 51 5.11 -24.57 -12.57
CA ALA A 51 4.21 -25.50 -13.23
C ALA A 51 3.70 -26.58 -12.27
N SER A 52 4.57 -27.12 -11.40
CA SER A 52 4.15 -28.13 -10.41
C SER A 52 3.21 -27.54 -9.36
N ARG A 53 3.50 -26.35 -8.83
CA ARG A 53 2.62 -25.65 -7.88
C ARG A 53 1.26 -25.33 -8.50
N ARG A 54 1.22 -24.89 -9.77
CA ARG A 54 -0.03 -24.62 -10.50
C ARG A 54 -0.84 -25.88 -10.75
N ALA A 55 -0.18 -26.98 -11.14
CA ALA A 55 -0.85 -28.25 -11.37
C ALA A 55 -1.47 -28.84 -10.09
N ALA A 56 -0.89 -28.53 -8.93
CA ALA A 56 -1.39 -28.95 -7.62
C ALA A 56 -2.44 -28.00 -7.01
N ALA A 57 -2.65 -26.81 -7.57
CA ALA A 57 -3.50 -25.78 -6.98
C ALA A 57 -4.98 -25.99 -7.35
N ASP A 58 -5.85 -25.98 -6.34
CA ASP A 58 -7.28 -25.74 -6.55
C ASP A 58 -7.56 -24.23 -6.50
N PHE A 59 -7.63 -23.60 -7.66
CA PHE A 59 -7.91 -22.17 -7.78
C PHE A 59 -9.31 -21.76 -7.28
N VAL A 60 -10.24 -22.70 -7.10
CA VAL A 60 -11.56 -22.42 -6.52
C VAL A 60 -11.47 -22.24 -5.00
N ALA A 61 -10.58 -23.00 -4.36
CA ALA A 61 -10.50 -23.16 -2.91
C ALA A 61 -9.21 -22.59 -2.29
N LEU A 62 -8.48 -21.73 -3.00
CA LEU A 62 -7.34 -21.03 -2.42
C LEU A 62 -7.78 -20.28 -1.15
N PRO A 63 -7.14 -20.52 0.01
CA PRO A 63 -7.50 -19.81 1.23
C PRO A 63 -7.19 -18.32 1.05
N PRO A 64 -8.01 -17.41 1.59
CA PRO A 64 -7.71 -15.98 1.56
C PRO A 64 -6.53 -15.67 2.47
N SER A 65 -5.68 -14.72 2.08
CA SER A 65 -4.38 -14.50 2.73
C SER A 65 -4.49 -14.05 4.18
N ASP A 66 -5.53 -13.28 4.51
CA ASP A 66 -5.88 -12.85 5.87
C ASP A 66 -6.17 -14.01 6.83
N ALA A 67 -6.59 -15.17 6.31
CA ALA A 67 -6.75 -16.37 7.13
C ALA A 67 -5.44 -17.18 7.25
N SER A 68 -4.56 -17.12 6.25
CA SER A 68 -3.40 -18.03 6.13
C SER A 68 -2.04 -17.43 6.49
N SER A 69 -1.91 -16.10 6.63
CA SER A 69 -0.61 -15.43 6.86
C SER A 69 -0.13 -15.46 8.31
N GLY A 70 -0.98 -15.82 9.27
CA GLY A 70 -0.65 -15.83 10.70
C GLY A 70 -1.60 -14.94 11.51
N PRO A 71 -1.27 -14.64 12.78
CA PRO A 71 -2.07 -13.77 13.63
C PRO A 71 -2.12 -12.30 13.18
N ASP A 72 -1.10 -11.79 12.47
CA ASP A 72 -1.06 -10.42 11.91
C ASP A 72 -1.40 -9.35 12.96
N PRO A 73 -0.57 -9.19 14.01
CA PRO A 73 -0.76 -8.12 14.98
C PRO A 73 -0.68 -6.76 14.27
N TYR A 74 -1.65 -5.87 14.52
CA TYR A 74 -1.86 -4.69 13.67
C TYR A 74 -1.77 -3.33 14.37
N ALA A 75 -2.38 -3.21 15.56
CA ALA A 75 -2.42 -1.97 16.33
C ALA A 75 -2.35 -2.27 17.83
N LEU A 76 -1.83 -1.33 18.61
CA LEU A 76 -1.61 -1.46 20.06
C LEU A 76 -1.95 -0.14 20.77
N ALA A 77 -2.57 -0.21 21.96
CA ALA A 77 -2.69 0.94 22.85
C ALA A 77 -2.47 0.54 24.32
N ALA A 78 -1.99 1.48 25.12
CA ALA A 78 -1.93 1.32 26.56
C ALA A 78 -3.31 1.56 27.19
N LEU A 79 -3.68 0.72 28.15
CA LEU A 79 -4.82 0.98 29.04
C LEU A 79 -4.40 1.93 30.17
N PRO A 80 -5.36 2.56 30.88
CA PRO A 80 -5.06 3.42 32.02
C PRO A 80 -4.18 2.73 33.06
N GLY A 81 -3.26 3.49 33.66
CA GLY A 81 -2.26 2.96 34.60
C GLY A 81 -0.99 2.41 33.93
N GLY A 82 -1.00 2.14 32.61
CA GLY A 82 0.19 1.79 31.83
C GLY A 82 0.77 0.39 32.09
N GLU A 83 0.08 -0.43 32.90
CA GLU A 83 0.49 -1.81 33.22
C GLU A 83 -0.07 -2.85 32.26
N ARG A 84 -1.07 -2.47 31.46
CA ARG A 84 -1.77 -3.34 30.50
C ARG A 84 -1.93 -2.64 29.16
N PHE A 85 -2.02 -3.47 28.13
CA PHE A 85 -2.16 -3.02 26.76
C PHE A 85 -3.29 -3.78 26.09
N VAL A 86 -3.85 -3.18 25.04
CA VAL A 86 -4.81 -3.82 24.15
C VAL A 86 -4.23 -3.84 22.75
N ALA A 87 -4.34 -4.96 22.06
CA ALA A 87 -3.84 -5.11 20.69
C ALA A 87 -4.83 -5.82 19.80
N LEU A 88 -4.80 -5.52 18.50
CA LEU A 88 -5.58 -6.23 17.48
C LEU A 88 -4.73 -7.29 16.81
N LEU A 89 -5.29 -8.50 16.67
CA LEU A 89 -4.77 -9.54 15.81
C LEU A 89 -5.67 -9.64 14.59
N ARG A 90 -5.26 -8.98 13.50
CA ARG A 90 -6.11 -8.80 12.31
C ARG A 90 -6.40 -10.11 11.60
N GLY A 91 -5.45 -11.04 11.59
CA GLY A 91 -5.61 -12.36 10.98
C GLY A 91 -6.54 -13.30 11.76
N ARG A 92 -6.94 -12.93 12.98
CA ARG A 92 -7.78 -13.77 13.86
C ARG A 92 -9.09 -13.12 14.29
N ASP A 93 -9.37 -11.91 13.83
CA ASP A 93 -10.58 -11.16 14.19
C ASP A 93 -10.76 -11.01 15.72
N VAL A 94 -9.65 -10.79 16.45
CA VAL A 94 -9.65 -10.66 17.93
C VAL A 94 -8.93 -9.41 18.43
N ILE A 95 -9.37 -8.96 19.59
CA ILE A 95 -8.66 -8.03 20.47
C ILE A 95 -8.09 -8.82 21.65
N VAL A 96 -6.83 -8.57 21.98
CA VAL A 96 -6.14 -9.20 23.11
C VAL A 96 -5.78 -8.15 24.16
N VAL A 97 -5.88 -8.54 25.43
CA VAL A 97 -5.33 -7.76 26.55
C VAL A 97 -3.99 -8.37 26.92
N LEU A 98 -2.97 -7.54 27.02
CA LEU A 98 -1.58 -7.92 27.30
C LEU A 98 -1.12 -7.34 28.64
N ASP A 99 -0.20 -8.03 29.31
CA ASP A 99 0.57 -7.47 30.43
C ASP A 99 1.71 -6.55 29.95
N ALA A 100 2.45 -5.95 30.88
CA ALA A 100 3.61 -5.10 30.57
C ALA A 100 4.77 -5.83 29.88
N SER A 101 4.80 -7.17 29.91
CA SER A 101 5.74 -8.01 29.18
C SER A 101 5.19 -8.48 27.83
N MET A 102 4.10 -7.87 27.36
CA MET A 102 3.38 -8.22 26.12
C MET A 102 2.87 -9.66 26.07
N ARG A 103 2.70 -10.30 27.23
CA ARG A 103 2.08 -11.62 27.30
C ARG A 103 0.58 -11.48 27.33
N GLU A 104 -0.09 -12.33 26.56
CA GLU A 104 -1.53 -12.36 26.51
C GLU A 104 -2.15 -12.78 27.84
N LEU A 105 -3.06 -11.95 28.35
CA LEU A 105 -3.86 -12.20 29.55
C LEU A 105 -5.25 -12.71 29.19
N THR A 106 -5.85 -12.16 28.13
CA THR A 106 -7.16 -12.57 27.64
C THR A 106 -7.33 -12.18 26.17
N ARG A 107 -8.36 -12.75 25.54
CA ARG A 107 -8.77 -12.46 24.17
C ARG A 107 -10.29 -12.37 24.09
N LEU A 108 -10.79 -11.45 23.26
CA LEU A 108 -12.20 -11.29 22.97
C LEU A 108 -12.42 -11.17 21.45
N PRO A 109 -13.59 -11.57 20.93
CA PRO A 109 -13.96 -11.34 19.54
C PRO A 109 -14.02 -9.85 19.20
N ALA A 110 -13.33 -9.44 18.15
CA ALA A 110 -13.34 -8.11 17.58
C ALA A 110 -14.22 -8.07 16.30
N PRO A 111 -14.46 -6.89 15.71
CA PRO A 111 -14.94 -6.78 14.32
C PRO A 111 -14.07 -7.57 13.35
N ALA A 112 -14.64 -8.04 12.24
CA ALA A 112 -13.90 -8.79 11.24
C ALA A 112 -12.80 -7.94 10.57
N SER A 113 -11.58 -8.49 10.48
CA SER A 113 -10.35 -7.81 10.05
C SER A 113 -10.08 -6.52 10.84
N PRO A 114 -9.91 -6.61 12.17
CA PRO A 114 -9.77 -5.42 13.00
C PRO A 114 -8.51 -4.64 12.60
N SER A 115 -8.67 -3.34 12.39
CA SER A 115 -7.60 -2.49 11.84
C SER A 115 -7.41 -1.17 12.57
N GLY A 116 -8.41 -0.68 13.30
CA GLY A 116 -8.30 0.52 14.11
C GLY A 116 -8.75 0.24 15.54
N LEU A 117 -8.01 0.78 16.51
CA LEU A 117 -8.40 0.73 17.92
C LEU A 117 -8.08 2.06 18.59
N VAL A 118 -8.97 2.52 19.47
CA VAL A 118 -8.69 3.70 20.31
C VAL A 118 -9.19 3.49 21.72
N VAL A 119 -8.35 3.85 22.69
CA VAL A 119 -8.74 3.99 24.10
C VAL A 119 -9.22 5.43 24.30
N THR A 120 -10.43 5.57 24.83
CA THR A 120 -11.00 6.89 25.14
C THR A 120 -10.15 7.67 26.14
N PRO A 121 -10.11 9.02 26.08
CA PRO A 121 -9.30 9.82 26.99
C PRO A 121 -9.62 9.64 28.48
N ASP A 122 -10.86 9.28 28.83
CA ASP A 122 -11.26 8.96 30.20
C ASP A 122 -10.79 7.57 30.66
N GLY A 123 -10.25 6.77 29.74
CA GLY A 123 -9.73 5.43 29.99
C GLY A 123 -10.78 4.35 30.16
N ARG A 124 -12.06 4.66 30.02
CA ARG A 124 -13.16 3.75 30.39
C ARG A 124 -13.60 2.85 29.26
N ARG A 125 -13.31 3.22 28.02
CA ARG A 125 -13.80 2.51 26.82
C ARG A 125 -12.71 2.34 25.78
N VAL A 126 -12.81 1.25 25.04
CA VAL A 126 -12.06 0.98 23.81
C VAL A 126 -13.04 0.86 22.66
N PHE A 127 -12.76 1.53 21.55
CA PHE A 127 -13.51 1.37 20.31
C PHE A 127 -12.64 0.66 19.27
N VAL A 128 -13.24 -0.25 18.52
CA VAL A 128 -12.56 -1.05 17.50
C VAL A 128 -13.37 -1.02 16.21
N VAL A 129 -12.66 -0.88 15.09
CA VAL A 129 -13.19 -1.02 13.72
C VAL A 129 -12.44 -2.09 12.96
N GLY A 130 -13.07 -2.63 11.92
CA GLY A 130 -12.43 -3.61 11.04
C GLY A 130 -12.78 -3.42 9.58
N GLU A 131 -11.85 -3.82 8.70
CA GLU A 131 -11.95 -3.62 7.24
C GLU A 131 -13.15 -4.37 6.64
N ARG A 132 -13.54 -5.49 7.26
CA ARG A 132 -14.65 -6.36 6.80
C ARG A 132 -15.92 -6.18 7.63
N ASP A 133 -15.98 -5.19 8.51
CA ASP A 133 -17.14 -4.90 9.35
C ASP A 133 -17.70 -3.51 9.02
N ALA A 134 -19.02 -3.36 9.16
CA ALA A 134 -19.73 -2.09 8.97
C ALA A 134 -20.02 -1.37 10.29
N GLY A 135 -19.73 -2.02 11.42
CA GLY A 135 -19.95 -1.51 12.75
C GLY A 135 -18.67 -1.12 13.48
N ILE A 136 -18.83 -0.23 14.44
CA ILE A 136 -17.84 0.11 15.45
C ILE A 136 -18.21 -0.64 16.72
N THR A 137 -17.31 -1.50 17.20
CA THR A 137 -17.54 -2.27 18.44
C THR A 137 -16.95 -1.50 19.62
N ARG A 138 -17.74 -1.38 20.68
CA ARG A 138 -17.31 -0.79 21.96
C ARG A 138 -16.97 -1.89 22.96
N PHE A 139 -15.93 -1.65 23.74
CA PHE A 139 -15.58 -2.43 24.93
C PHE A 139 -15.46 -1.49 26.12
N ASP A 140 -16.05 -1.87 27.25
CA ASP A 140 -15.86 -1.21 28.54
C ASP A 140 -14.62 -1.79 29.23
N VAL A 141 -13.75 -0.92 29.74
CA VAL A 141 -12.53 -1.29 30.46
C VAL A 141 -12.89 -1.65 31.91
N GLN A 142 -12.33 -2.75 32.40
CA GLN A 142 -12.60 -3.31 33.73
C GLN A 142 -11.30 -3.55 34.51
N GLU A 143 -11.35 -3.45 35.83
CA GLU A 143 -10.19 -3.67 36.68
C GLU A 143 -9.76 -5.14 36.76
N ALA A 144 -10.75 -6.05 36.72
CA ALA A 144 -10.57 -7.50 36.82
C ALA A 144 -10.74 -8.18 35.46
N ALA A 145 -10.18 -9.39 35.33
CA ALA A 145 -10.29 -10.19 34.12
C ALA A 145 -11.78 -10.41 33.75
N PRO A 146 -12.16 -10.30 32.46
CA PRO A 146 -11.30 -10.22 31.27
C PRO A 146 -10.77 -8.81 30.93
N TYR A 147 -10.87 -7.82 31.81
CA TYR A 147 -10.35 -6.46 31.65
C TYR A 147 -11.01 -5.61 30.54
N LEU A 148 -11.73 -6.25 29.63
CA LEU A 148 -12.62 -5.65 28.65
C LEU A 148 -13.94 -6.41 28.65
N ALA A 149 -15.06 -5.70 28.60
CA ALA A 149 -16.36 -6.30 28.28
C ALA A 149 -16.93 -5.65 27.02
N ARG A 150 -17.29 -6.48 26.04
CA ARG A 150 -17.94 -6.02 24.83
C ARG A 150 -19.33 -5.46 25.16
N SER A 151 -19.64 -4.26 24.69
CA SER A 151 -21.00 -3.72 24.76
C SER A 151 -21.85 -4.24 23.58
N ASP A 152 -23.15 -4.38 23.80
CA ASP A 152 -24.11 -4.89 22.79
C ASP A 152 -24.52 -3.83 21.75
N ASP A 153 -24.22 -2.55 21.98
CA ASP A 153 -24.64 -1.39 21.18
C ASP A 153 -23.63 -1.00 20.09
N ALA A 154 -23.28 -1.95 19.23
CA ALA A 154 -22.41 -1.67 18.08
C ALA A 154 -23.02 -0.55 17.19
N LEU A 155 -22.22 0.48 16.90
CA LEU A 155 -22.63 1.59 16.05
C LEU A 155 -22.44 1.21 14.59
N ASN A 156 -23.54 1.02 13.87
CA ASN A 156 -23.52 0.61 12.46
C ASN A 156 -23.49 1.83 11.53
N THR A 157 -22.32 2.12 10.97
CA THR A 157 -22.11 3.23 10.02
C THR A 157 -22.59 2.86 8.61
N ARG A 158 -22.93 1.59 8.37
CA ARG A 158 -23.16 0.99 7.05
C ARG A 158 -21.97 1.15 6.09
N ALA A 159 -20.81 1.56 6.61
CA ALA A 159 -19.58 1.72 5.87
C ALA A 159 -19.02 0.35 5.48
N ARG A 160 -18.04 0.35 4.57
CA ARG A 160 -17.25 -0.84 4.25
C ARG A 160 -15.79 -0.44 4.17
N GLY A 161 -14.89 -1.20 4.77
CA GLY A 161 -13.48 -0.80 4.80
C GLY A 161 -13.22 0.35 5.76
N LEU A 162 -13.80 0.32 6.96
CA LEU A 162 -13.33 1.16 8.06
C LEU A 162 -11.87 0.82 8.32
N ARG A 163 -10.99 1.83 8.35
CA ARG A 163 -9.54 1.62 8.46
C ARG A 163 -8.98 1.95 9.82
N ASP A 164 -9.40 3.08 10.37
CA ASP A 164 -8.86 3.58 11.62
C ASP A 164 -9.87 4.42 12.39
N ILE A 165 -9.59 4.65 13.68
CA ILE A 165 -10.49 5.28 14.65
C ILE A 165 -9.72 6.12 15.67
N ALA A 166 -10.25 7.30 16.02
CA ALA A 166 -9.68 8.21 17.02
C ALA A 166 -10.76 8.71 17.99
N ALA A 167 -10.35 9.19 19.16
CA ALA A 167 -11.26 9.74 20.17
C ALA A 167 -10.78 11.11 20.66
N GLY A 168 -11.72 12.01 20.95
CA GLY A 168 -11.47 13.32 21.52
C GLY A 168 -11.88 13.44 22.98
N PRO A 169 -11.29 14.41 23.72
CA PRO A 169 -11.59 14.64 25.14
C PRO A 169 -13.05 15.03 25.39
N GLU A 170 -13.76 15.50 24.35
CA GLU A 170 -15.17 15.87 24.39
C GLU A 170 -16.12 14.64 24.41
N GLY A 171 -15.56 13.42 24.39
CA GLY A 171 -16.33 12.18 24.25
C GLY A 171 -16.78 11.92 22.79
N VAL A 172 -16.18 12.62 21.83
CA VAL A 172 -16.38 12.40 20.39
C VAL A 172 -15.47 11.27 19.89
N VAL A 173 -15.92 10.55 18.87
CA VAL A 173 -15.15 9.51 18.18
C VAL A 173 -15.21 9.76 16.68
N TYR A 174 -14.08 9.53 16.02
CA TYR A 174 -13.90 9.68 14.58
C TYR A 174 -13.51 8.34 13.98
N ALA A 175 -14.12 7.95 12.86
CA ALA A 175 -13.69 6.77 12.12
C ALA A 175 -13.53 7.09 10.64
N VAL A 176 -12.51 6.52 9.99
CA VAL A 176 -12.28 6.73 8.56
C VAL A 176 -12.59 5.49 7.75
N GLU A 177 -13.17 5.69 6.57
CA GLU A 177 -13.49 4.63 5.61
C GLU A 177 -12.78 4.85 4.28
N GLU A 178 -12.05 3.82 3.85
CA GLU A 178 -11.13 3.90 2.70
C GLU A 178 -11.86 4.03 1.36
N ASP A 179 -12.93 3.26 1.18
CA ASP A 179 -13.52 2.94 -0.12
C ASP A 179 -14.21 4.15 -0.78
N GLU A 180 -15.03 4.88 -0.01
CA GLU A 180 -15.69 6.12 -0.44
C GLU A 180 -15.02 7.38 0.10
N GLY A 181 -13.98 7.23 0.94
CA GLY A 181 -13.17 8.36 1.39
C GLY A 181 -13.89 9.21 2.43
N ARG A 182 -14.50 8.56 3.42
CA ARG A 182 -15.37 9.20 4.41
C ARG A 182 -14.71 9.32 5.78
N LEU A 183 -15.08 10.39 6.49
CA LEU A 183 -14.87 10.60 7.91
C LEU A 183 -16.23 10.57 8.59
N PHE A 184 -16.40 9.64 9.52
CA PHE A 184 -17.53 9.57 10.45
C PHE A 184 -17.15 10.29 11.74
N THR A 185 -18.03 11.13 12.26
CA THR A 185 -17.90 11.79 13.58
C THR A 185 -19.15 11.49 14.39
N PHE A 186 -18.99 11.00 15.62
CA PHE A 186 -20.14 10.66 16.46
C PHE A 186 -19.85 10.83 17.96
N TRP A 187 -20.92 10.98 18.74
CA TRP A 187 -20.88 11.14 20.20
C TRP A 187 -21.62 9.98 20.87
N PRO A 188 -20.92 8.94 21.36
CA PRO A 188 -21.54 7.71 21.87
C PRO A 188 -22.52 7.93 23.02
N ASP A 189 -22.29 8.96 23.86
CA ASP A 189 -23.13 9.27 25.01
C ASP A 189 -24.24 10.28 24.69
N ALA A 190 -24.27 10.85 23.48
CA ALA A 190 -25.29 11.80 23.11
C ALA A 190 -26.64 11.08 22.85
N PRO A 191 -27.79 11.71 23.18
CA PRO A 191 -29.09 11.17 22.81
C PRO A 191 -29.16 10.93 21.29
N ASN A 192 -29.49 9.70 20.91
CA ASN A 192 -29.54 9.21 19.52
C ASN A 192 -28.19 9.09 18.79
N ALA A 193 -27.05 9.15 19.48
CA ALA A 193 -25.70 8.97 18.92
C ALA A 193 -25.54 9.67 17.56
N GLN A 194 -25.65 11.01 17.56
CA GLN A 194 -25.63 11.80 16.32
C GLN A 194 -24.39 11.47 15.49
N GLU A 195 -24.62 11.13 14.22
CA GLU A 195 -23.59 10.78 13.25
C GLU A 195 -23.50 11.90 12.22
N GLU A 196 -22.29 12.39 12.00
CA GLU A 196 -21.96 13.27 10.90
C GLU A 196 -20.98 12.58 9.96
N VAL A 197 -21.16 12.77 8.66
CA VAL A 197 -20.33 12.13 7.62
C VAL A 197 -19.80 13.20 6.68
N ALA A 198 -18.49 13.27 6.55
CA ALA A 198 -17.80 14.15 5.61
C ALA A 198 -16.98 13.35 4.59
N THR A 199 -16.83 13.87 3.37
CA THR A 199 -15.91 13.32 2.38
C THR A 199 -14.56 14.02 2.49
N ILE A 200 -13.49 13.25 2.67
CA ILE A 200 -12.15 13.76 2.99
C ILE A 200 -11.13 13.56 1.87
N GLY A 201 -11.31 12.55 1.00
CA GLY A 201 -10.41 12.26 -0.10
C GLY A 201 -10.18 10.77 -0.31
N GLY A 202 -9.35 10.41 -1.28
CA GLY A 202 -9.14 9.01 -1.66
C GLY A 202 -8.31 8.23 -0.65
N GLY A 203 -8.85 7.12 -0.16
CA GLY A 203 -8.14 6.13 0.65
C GLY A 203 -7.63 6.63 2.00
N PRO A 204 -8.48 7.19 2.87
CA PRO A 204 -8.07 7.48 4.25
C PRO A 204 -7.74 6.18 4.99
N ILE A 205 -6.57 6.16 5.64
CA ILE A 205 -6.04 4.96 6.31
C ILE A 205 -5.68 5.18 7.78
N HIS A 206 -5.52 6.42 8.23
CA HIS A 206 -5.10 6.77 9.59
C HIS A 206 -5.79 8.07 10.02
N VAL A 207 -6.24 8.16 11.27
CA VAL A 207 -6.86 9.37 11.85
C VAL A 207 -6.38 9.58 13.27
N GLU A 208 -6.00 10.82 13.61
CA GLU A 208 -5.66 11.20 14.98
C GLU A 208 -6.35 12.49 15.41
N ARG A 209 -6.70 12.54 16.69
CA ARG A 209 -7.21 13.73 17.36
C ARG A 209 -6.08 14.39 18.16
N VAL A 210 -5.61 15.57 17.72
CA VAL A 210 -4.46 16.26 18.29
C VAL A 210 -4.81 17.71 18.64
N GLY A 211 -4.73 18.10 19.92
CA GLY A 211 -4.94 19.50 20.33
C GLY A 211 -6.35 20.01 20.07
N SER A 212 -6.55 20.90 19.10
CA SER A 212 -7.85 21.35 18.58
C SER A 212 -8.09 20.91 17.12
N PHE A 213 -7.44 19.83 16.69
CA PHE A 213 -7.47 19.36 15.31
C PHE A 213 -7.74 17.85 15.19
N VAL A 214 -8.26 17.46 14.04
CA VAL A 214 -8.29 16.09 13.52
C VAL A 214 -7.38 16.05 12.29
N VAL A 215 -6.43 15.11 12.28
CA VAL A 215 -5.47 14.91 11.19
C VAL A 215 -5.72 13.54 10.58
N ILE A 216 -5.80 13.48 9.25
CA ILE A 216 -6.20 12.26 8.53
C ILE A 216 -5.22 12.01 7.39
N ASP A 217 -4.63 10.81 7.34
CA ASP A 217 -3.77 10.38 6.24
C ASP A 217 -4.60 9.74 5.14
N THR A 218 -4.49 10.29 3.93
CA THR A 218 -5.17 9.82 2.71
C THR A 218 -4.17 9.25 1.72
N LEU A 219 -3.95 7.94 1.80
CA LEU A 219 -2.91 7.22 1.08
C LEU A 219 -3.01 7.39 -0.45
N HIS A 220 -4.21 7.33 -1.03
CA HIS A 220 -4.35 7.44 -2.49
C HIS A 220 -4.36 8.88 -2.99
N ALA A 221 -4.63 9.85 -2.11
CA ALA A 221 -4.55 11.27 -2.42
C ALA A 221 -3.19 11.88 -2.07
N HIS A 222 -2.27 11.09 -1.48
CA HIS A 222 -0.94 11.53 -1.04
C HIS A 222 -1.00 12.76 -0.13
N ALA A 223 -1.97 12.78 0.80
CA ALA A 223 -2.21 13.98 1.59
C ALA A 223 -2.54 13.72 3.06
N LEU A 224 -2.05 14.61 3.93
CA LEU A 224 -2.63 14.80 5.27
C LEU A 224 -3.71 15.88 5.19
N VAL A 225 -4.93 15.53 5.58
CA VAL A 225 -6.06 16.45 5.73
C VAL A 225 -6.15 16.87 7.18
N ILE A 226 -6.12 18.19 7.44
CA ILE A 226 -6.12 18.75 8.79
C ILE A 226 -7.33 19.66 8.95
N ARG A 227 -8.19 19.34 9.92
CA ARG A 227 -9.38 20.13 10.24
C ARG A 227 -9.36 20.56 11.70
N SER A 228 -9.68 21.82 11.95
CA SER A 228 -9.97 22.27 13.32
C SER A 228 -11.26 21.65 13.83
N VAL A 229 -11.40 21.54 15.15
CA VAL A 229 -12.65 21.13 15.80
C VAL A 229 -13.30 22.28 16.57
N ASP A 230 -14.62 22.24 16.71
CA ASP A 230 -15.36 23.15 17.60
C ASP A 230 -15.37 22.67 19.05
N GLU A 231 -16.08 23.39 19.93
CA GLU A 231 -16.19 23.08 21.37
C GLU A 231 -16.81 21.71 21.69
N ARG A 232 -17.49 21.08 20.72
CA ARG A 232 -18.04 19.73 20.85
C ARG A 232 -17.12 18.68 20.25
N GLY A 233 -15.99 19.07 19.66
CA GLY A 233 -15.15 18.19 18.89
C GLY A 233 -15.70 17.92 17.49
N ARG A 234 -16.60 18.73 16.93
CA ARG A 234 -17.02 18.55 15.53
C ARG A 234 -15.90 18.99 14.60
N ALA A 235 -15.46 18.13 13.68
CA ALA A 235 -14.50 18.51 12.64
C ALA A 235 -15.11 19.51 11.65
N LEU A 236 -14.44 20.65 11.43
CA LEU A 236 -14.94 21.74 10.60
C LEU A 236 -14.33 21.70 9.19
N ASP A 237 -15.17 21.86 8.17
CA ASP A 237 -14.70 22.03 6.78
C ASP A 237 -14.02 23.40 6.57
N ALA A 238 -14.49 24.42 7.29
CA ALA A 238 -13.94 25.76 7.21
C ALA A 238 -12.54 25.80 7.83
N GLY A 239 -11.55 26.21 7.03
CA GLY A 239 -10.14 26.22 7.46
C GLY A 239 -9.44 24.87 7.34
N GLU A 240 -10.01 23.90 6.61
CA GLU A 240 -9.29 22.68 6.22
C GLU A 240 -7.98 23.04 5.51
N GLU A 241 -6.89 22.41 5.94
CA GLU A 241 -5.57 22.50 5.30
C GLU A 241 -5.14 21.11 4.81
N ARG A 242 -4.35 21.09 3.73
CA ARG A 242 -3.82 19.85 3.16
C ARG A 242 -2.32 19.93 2.92
N ILE A 243 -1.57 18.99 3.49
CA ILE A 243 -0.18 18.73 3.10
C ILE A 243 -0.22 17.67 2.01
N VAL A 244 0.23 17.99 0.79
CA VAL A 244 0.15 17.08 -0.38
C VAL A 244 1.54 16.81 -0.92
N HIS A 245 1.86 15.54 -1.17
CA HIS A 245 3.13 15.07 -1.76
C HIS A 245 2.88 14.39 -3.12
N ASP A 246 3.93 14.23 -3.92
CA ASP A 246 3.95 13.43 -5.15
C ASP A 246 3.87 11.92 -4.86
N GLY A 247 4.31 11.49 -3.68
CA GLY A 247 4.26 10.09 -3.21
C GLY A 247 3.44 9.91 -1.94
N PRO A 248 3.14 8.66 -1.55
CA PRO A 248 2.37 8.37 -0.35
C PRO A 248 3.09 8.83 0.92
N ILE A 249 2.30 9.38 1.81
CA ILE A 249 2.61 9.44 3.24
C ILE A 249 2.12 8.11 3.82
N TRP A 250 2.95 7.45 4.63
CA TRP A 250 2.63 6.14 5.20
C TRP A 250 2.25 6.20 6.68
N GLY A 251 2.52 7.34 7.32
CA GLY A 251 2.15 7.62 8.69
C GLY A 251 2.61 9.02 9.09
N PHE A 252 2.11 9.51 10.21
CA PHE A 252 2.50 10.79 10.76
C PHE A 252 2.52 10.73 12.29
N SER A 253 3.14 11.74 12.90
CA SER A 253 2.96 12.07 14.31
C SER A 253 2.82 13.58 14.44
N ALA A 254 1.91 14.04 15.29
CA ALA A 254 1.65 15.47 15.45
C ALA A 254 1.50 15.88 16.92
N LEU A 255 1.83 17.14 17.21
CA LEU A 255 1.63 17.73 18.53
C LEU A 255 1.16 19.18 18.44
N PRO A 256 0.42 19.69 19.44
CA PRO A 256 0.03 21.10 19.49
C PRO A 256 1.24 22.04 19.59
N ASP A 257 1.23 23.14 18.83
CA ASP A 257 2.23 24.21 18.92
C ASP A 257 1.54 25.59 18.84
N GLY A 258 1.34 26.21 20.01
CA GLY A 258 0.51 27.42 20.12
C GLY A 258 -0.94 27.15 19.70
N ASP A 259 -1.47 27.99 18.81
CA ASP A 259 -2.80 27.82 18.20
C ASP A 259 -2.78 26.86 16.98
N GLY A 260 -1.64 26.23 16.70
CA GLY A 260 -1.41 25.39 15.54
C GLY A 260 -0.89 23.99 15.88
N LEU A 261 -0.23 23.36 14.91
CA LEU A 261 0.35 22.03 15.02
C LEU A 261 1.78 21.98 14.49
N LEU A 262 2.58 21.10 15.08
CA LEU A 262 3.73 20.49 14.39
C LEU A 262 3.31 19.11 13.91
N VAL A 263 3.67 18.78 12.66
CA VAL A 263 3.35 17.50 12.03
C VAL A 263 4.62 16.92 11.42
N LEU A 264 5.01 15.73 11.88
CA LEU A 264 6.07 14.93 11.29
C LEU A 264 5.44 13.88 10.38
N ALA A 265 5.52 14.06 9.07
CA ALA A 265 5.03 13.10 8.09
C ALA A 265 6.15 12.15 7.66
N GLY A 266 5.92 10.84 7.76
CA GLY A 266 6.80 9.79 7.25
C GLY A 266 6.30 9.30 5.91
N GLY A 267 7.17 9.36 4.92
CA GLY A 267 6.79 8.99 3.57
C GLY A 267 8.01 8.70 2.73
N VAL A 268 7.74 8.66 1.44
CA VAL A 268 8.77 8.58 0.42
C VAL A 268 9.19 9.97 -0.02
N GLU A 269 10.32 10.07 -0.69
CA GLU A 269 10.77 11.28 -1.34
C GLU A 269 9.65 11.94 -2.17
N ASP A 270 9.47 13.25 -1.96
CA ASP A 270 8.41 14.07 -2.55
C ASP A 270 8.75 14.46 -4.00
N HIS A 271 8.82 13.44 -4.85
CA HIS A 271 9.07 13.53 -6.28
C HIS A 271 8.26 12.44 -7.03
N PRO A 272 7.95 12.64 -8.33
CA PRO A 272 7.32 11.61 -9.14
C PRO A 272 8.26 10.41 -9.31
N LEU A 273 7.74 9.18 -9.24
CA LEU A 273 8.56 7.98 -9.39
C LEU A 273 9.30 7.97 -10.74
N ASP A 274 10.63 7.81 -10.70
CA ASP A 274 11.45 7.65 -11.91
C ASP A 274 11.74 6.18 -12.21
N ARG A 275 11.51 5.79 -13.47
CA ARG A 275 11.78 4.46 -14.00
C ARG A 275 12.48 4.47 -15.36
N LYS A 276 13.00 5.63 -15.79
CA LYS A 276 13.56 5.80 -17.14
C LYS A 276 14.74 4.88 -17.44
N GLY A 277 15.58 4.59 -16.44
CA GLY A 277 16.71 3.65 -16.57
C GLY A 277 16.38 2.18 -16.27
N GLY A 278 15.11 1.86 -16.01
CA GLY A 278 14.72 0.50 -15.60
C GLY A 278 15.09 0.13 -14.16
N PHE A 279 15.44 1.13 -13.34
CA PHE A 279 15.53 1.10 -11.88
C PHE A 279 14.27 1.74 -11.25
N PHE A 280 14.25 1.86 -9.91
CA PHE A 280 13.27 2.64 -9.17
C PHE A 280 13.96 3.83 -8.48
N GLY A 281 13.85 5.02 -9.06
CA GLY A 281 14.37 6.26 -8.48
C GLY A 281 13.31 6.98 -7.66
N TYR A 282 13.75 7.84 -6.74
CA TYR A 282 12.89 8.62 -5.84
C TYR A 282 11.98 7.76 -4.97
N ILE A 283 12.54 6.65 -4.47
CA ILE A 283 11.89 5.75 -3.52
C ILE A 283 12.56 5.76 -2.14
N ASP A 284 13.51 6.66 -1.92
CA ASP A 284 14.13 6.81 -0.60
C ASP A 284 13.11 7.34 0.41
N SER A 285 13.33 6.96 1.67
CA SER A 285 12.43 7.23 2.78
C SER A 285 12.81 8.54 3.45
N PHE A 286 11.81 9.39 3.65
CA PHE A 286 11.96 10.71 4.24
C PHE A 286 11.02 10.90 5.42
N VAL A 287 11.42 11.79 6.31
CA VAL A 287 10.48 12.47 7.20
C VAL A 287 10.47 13.96 6.89
N PHE A 288 9.27 14.55 6.95
CA PHE A 288 9.02 15.95 6.67
C PHE A 288 8.37 16.59 7.90
N LEU A 289 9.03 17.59 8.48
CA LEU A 289 8.50 18.34 9.60
C LEU A 289 7.79 19.59 9.07
N TYR A 290 6.50 19.67 9.32
CA TYR A 290 5.64 20.81 8.99
C TYR A 290 5.20 21.55 10.24
N ARG A 291 4.94 22.83 10.08
CA ARG A 291 4.20 23.67 11.03
C ARG A 291 2.92 24.13 10.36
N VAL A 292 1.80 23.95 11.03
CA VAL A 292 0.47 24.33 10.54
C VAL A 292 -0.07 25.41 11.46
N GLU A 293 -0.18 26.62 10.94
CA GLU A 293 -0.66 27.78 11.69
C GLU A 293 -1.53 28.65 10.80
N ARG A 294 -2.61 29.21 11.35
CA ARG A 294 -3.53 30.13 10.63
C ARG A 294 -4.05 29.57 9.30
N GLY A 295 -4.30 28.25 9.26
CA GLY A 295 -4.81 27.56 8.08
C GLY A 295 -3.79 27.41 6.95
N ALA A 296 -2.49 27.38 7.24
CA ALA A 296 -1.45 27.14 6.25
C ALA A 296 -0.36 26.21 6.81
N ALA A 297 0.03 25.20 6.03
CA ALA A 297 1.15 24.33 6.32
C ALA A 297 2.45 24.89 5.72
N ARG A 298 3.50 24.95 6.54
CA ARG A 298 4.86 25.35 6.14
C ARG A 298 5.84 24.23 6.44
N LEU A 299 6.53 23.75 5.41
CA LEU A 299 7.65 22.83 5.58
C LEU A 299 8.80 23.51 6.34
N LEU A 300 9.26 22.87 7.42
CA LEU A 300 10.41 23.31 8.21
C LEU A 300 11.69 22.57 7.78
N SER A 301 11.58 21.27 7.58
CA SER A 301 12.71 20.43 7.19
C SER A 301 12.26 19.14 6.53
N ALA A 302 13.09 18.62 5.62
CA ALA A 302 13.01 17.27 5.09
C ALA A 302 14.31 16.53 5.45
N VAL A 303 14.20 15.32 5.98
CA VAL A 303 15.36 14.50 6.38
C VAL A 303 15.26 13.15 5.70
N ASN A 304 16.31 12.78 4.98
CA ASN A 304 16.44 11.46 4.37
C ASN A 304 16.77 10.43 5.46
N VAL A 305 15.80 9.61 5.83
CA VAL A 305 15.97 8.59 6.88
C VAL A 305 16.47 7.26 6.33
N SER A 306 16.44 7.07 5.00
CA SER A 306 17.08 5.94 4.33
C SER A 306 18.59 5.91 4.53
N GLU A 307 19.25 7.06 4.59
CA GLU A 307 20.67 7.20 4.97
C GLU A 307 20.96 6.69 6.40
N LEU A 308 19.96 6.71 7.27
CA LEU A 308 20.02 6.22 8.64
C LEU A 308 19.57 4.76 8.75
N GLY A 309 19.30 4.11 7.62
CA GLY A 309 18.85 2.72 7.53
C GLY A 309 17.37 2.51 7.83
N VAL A 310 16.58 3.57 8.02
CA VAL A 310 15.13 3.50 8.18
C VAL A 310 14.49 3.50 6.79
N VAL A 311 13.75 2.45 6.46
CA VAL A 311 13.04 2.32 5.19
C VAL A 311 11.56 2.13 5.50
N THR A 312 10.69 2.83 4.76
CA THR A 312 9.24 2.92 4.97
C THR A 312 8.85 3.42 6.38
N PRO A 313 9.10 4.70 6.71
CA PRO A 313 8.73 5.33 7.97
C PRO A 313 7.22 5.40 8.18
N LYS A 314 6.69 4.48 9.01
CA LYS A 314 5.25 4.32 9.27
C LYS A 314 4.86 4.73 10.69
N ALA A 315 5.49 4.15 11.70
CA ALA A 315 5.21 4.47 13.09
C ALA A 315 6.22 5.49 13.61
N LEU A 316 5.72 6.66 13.99
CA LEU A 316 6.51 7.83 14.34
C LEU A 316 6.06 8.37 15.69
N ASP A 317 6.98 8.99 16.42
CA ASP A 317 6.66 9.74 17.63
C ASP A 317 7.41 11.07 17.61
N LEU A 318 6.66 12.18 17.58
CA LEU A 318 7.19 13.53 17.73
C LEU A 318 6.94 14.02 19.15
N ALA A 319 7.98 14.55 19.78
CA ALA A 319 7.91 15.12 21.11
C ALA A 319 8.60 16.50 21.16
N LYS A 320 8.15 17.34 22.08
CA LYS A 320 8.76 18.63 22.41
C LYS A 320 9.40 18.52 23.80
N GLU A 321 10.70 18.78 23.86
CA GLU A 321 11.49 18.74 25.08
C GLU A 321 11.30 20.04 25.89
N GLU A 322 11.69 20.02 27.17
CA GLU A 322 11.54 21.17 28.08
C GLU A 322 12.28 22.42 27.61
N ASP A 323 13.42 22.25 26.93
CA ASP A 323 14.22 23.34 26.37
C ASP A 323 13.67 23.89 25.03
N GLY A 324 12.53 23.35 24.58
CA GLY A 324 11.85 23.71 23.34
C GLY A 324 12.41 23.01 22.09
N THR A 325 13.43 22.16 22.22
CA THR A 325 13.88 21.31 21.11
C THR A 325 12.84 20.23 20.80
N LEU A 326 12.87 19.71 19.57
CA LEU A 326 11.96 18.65 19.14
C LEU A 326 12.75 17.36 18.99
N ALA A 327 12.21 16.28 19.52
CA ALA A 327 12.74 14.94 19.34
C ALA A 327 11.76 14.12 18.49
N ALA A 328 12.29 13.31 17.57
CA ALA A 328 11.49 12.38 16.80
C ALA A 328 12.06 10.97 16.88
N LEU A 329 11.22 9.98 17.19
CA LEU A 329 11.51 8.57 16.93
C LEU A 329 10.86 8.19 15.60
N VAL A 330 11.66 7.65 14.69
CA VAL A 330 11.25 7.22 13.36
C VAL A 330 11.58 5.74 13.23
N THR A 331 10.55 4.89 13.18
CA THR A 331 10.71 3.45 12.90
C THR A 331 10.44 3.16 11.43
N GLY A 332 10.81 1.98 10.94
CA GLY A 332 10.60 1.59 9.54
C GLY A 332 9.97 0.21 9.41
N TYR A 333 9.22 -0.01 8.33
CA TYR A 333 8.70 -1.34 8.01
C TYR A 333 9.71 -2.16 7.21
N GLY A 334 10.55 -1.53 6.38
CA GLY A 334 11.45 -2.25 5.48
C GLY A 334 12.89 -2.39 5.95
N GLY A 335 13.34 -1.51 6.86
CA GLY A 335 14.73 -1.44 7.31
C GLY A 335 14.96 -2.06 8.69
N GLU A 336 16.20 -2.44 8.98
CA GLU A 336 16.63 -3.01 10.27
C GLU A 336 17.04 -1.93 11.31
N ARG A 337 16.59 -0.70 11.12
CA ARG A 337 16.91 0.45 11.98
C ARG A 337 15.69 1.28 12.29
N ALA A 338 15.71 1.88 13.48
CA ALA A 338 14.96 3.09 13.79
C ALA A 338 15.94 4.24 14.07
N ALA A 339 15.50 5.47 13.82
CA ALA A 339 16.27 6.68 14.01
C ALA A 339 15.64 7.57 15.09
N ARG A 340 16.49 8.13 15.95
CA ARG A 340 16.15 9.25 16.84
C ARG A 340 16.73 10.51 16.23
N LEU A 341 15.87 11.44 15.84
CA LEU A 341 16.23 12.73 15.29
C LEU A 341 16.01 13.82 16.33
N ALA A 342 16.78 14.89 16.24
CA ALA A 342 16.58 16.08 17.05
C ALA A 342 16.56 17.31 16.14
N PHE A 343 15.63 18.20 16.42
CA PHE A 343 15.48 19.49 15.75
C PHE A 343 15.58 20.59 16.81
N ASP A 344 16.10 21.74 16.42
CA ASP A 344 15.99 22.92 17.27
C ASP A 344 14.54 23.43 17.32
N ALA A 345 14.27 24.43 18.16
CA ALA A 345 12.93 25.01 18.32
C ALA A 345 12.35 25.61 17.02
N SER A 346 13.20 25.90 16.01
CA SER A 346 12.75 26.37 14.69
C SER A 346 12.36 25.24 13.74
N GLY A 347 12.60 23.99 14.14
CA GLY A 347 12.39 22.79 13.33
C GLY A 347 13.57 22.44 12.42
N LYS A 348 14.74 23.05 12.62
CA LYS A 348 15.93 22.71 11.84
C LYS A 348 16.63 21.47 12.43
N PRO A 349 17.03 20.47 11.62
CA PRO A 349 17.76 19.31 12.12
C PRO A 349 19.06 19.71 12.81
N ARG A 350 19.32 19.16 13.99
CA ARG A 350 20.59 19.36 14.70
C ARG A 350 21.65 18.43 14.11
N ALA A 351 22.71 19.02 13.57
CA ALA A 351 23.83 18.26 12.99
C ALA A 351 24.38 17.24 13.99
N HIS A 352 24.68 16.02 13.51
CA HIS A 352 25.22 14.90 14.30
C HIS A 352 24.39 14.45 15.51
N ALA A 353 23.13 14.89 15.62
CA ALA A 353 22.24 14.47 16.71
C ALA A 353 21.48 13.18 16.40
N ALA A 354 21.45 12.76 15.13
CA ALA A 354 20.79 11.54 14.71
C ALA A 354 21.46 10.31 15.33
N LYS A 355 20.67 9.47 16.00
CA LYS A 355 21.13 8.18 16.55
C LYS A 355 20.28 7.06 16.01
N THR A 356 20.92 5.98 15.57
CA THR A 356 20.22 4.78 15.10
C THR A 356 20.20 3.71 16.17
N ILE A 357 19.09 2.99 16.28
CA ILE A 357 18.95 1.77 17.06
C ILE A 357 18.63 0.62 16.10
N THR A 358 19.12 -0.59 16.42
CA THR A 358 18.68 -1.79 15.70
C THR A 358 17.23 -2.05 16.05
N LEU A 359 16.39 -2.22 15.03
CA LEU A 359 14.98 -2.57 15.17
C LEU A 359 14.61 -3.42 13.97
N MET A 360 14.06 -4.62 14.18
CA MET A 360 13.71 -5.49 13.06
C MET A 360 12.65 -4.86 12.13
N PRO A 361 12.71 -5.13 10.81
CA PRO A 361 11.70 -4.67 9.87
C PRO A 361 10.34 -5.26 10.23
N GLY A 362 9.28 -4.62 9.74
CA GLY A 362 7.89 -4.97 10.00
C GLY A 362 7.22 -4.09 11.04
N THR A 363 7.84 -2.99 11.52
CA THR A 363 7.19 -2.11 12.49
C THR A 363 5.99 -1.40 11.86
N ARG A 364 4.77 -1.76 12.30
CA ARG A 364 3.50 -1.20 11.82
C ARG A 364 2.96 -0.07 12.70
N ASP A 365 3.12 -0.21 14.00
CA ASP A 365 2.59 0.69 15.02
C ASP A 365 3.52 0.69 16.24
N LEU A 366 3.46 1.73 17.08
CA LEU A 366 4.29 1.84 18.28
C LEU A 366 3.55 2.50 19.44
N VAL A 367 3.88 2.09 20.66
CA VAL A 367 3.40 2.69 21.90
C VAL A 367 4.57 2.91 22.85
N LYS A 368 4.67 4.12 23.43
CA LYS A 368 5.69 4.43 24.45
C LYS A 368 5.37 3.73 25.77
N GLN A 369 6.41 3.26 26.46
CA GLN A 369 6.26 2.62 27.78
C GLN A 369 6.46 3.61 28.94
N PRO A 370 5.73 3.45 30.06
CA PRO A 370 6.06 4.13 31.32
C PRO A 370 7.49 3.78 31.74
N GLY A 371 8.32 4.80 32.03
CA GLY A 371 9.75 4.62 32.33
C GLY A 371 10.69 4.71 31.13
N GLY A 372 10.15 4.97 29.94
CA GLY A 372 10.88 5.15 28.70
C GLY A 372 10.91 3.89 27.84
N GLY A 373 11.38 4.03 26.60
CA GLY A 373 11.34 2.95 25.62
C GLY A 373 9.98 2.86 24.95
N PHE A 374 9.78 1.81 24.16
CA PHE A 374 8.57 1.63 23.38
C PHE A 374 8.36 0.15 23.04
N VAL A 375 7.11 -0.20 22.77
CA VAL A 375 6.73 -1.48 22.16
C VAL A 375 6.28 -1.21 20.74
N THR A 376 6.68 -2.05 19.80
CA THR A 376 6.14 -2.03 18.45
C THR A 376 5.29 -3.25 18.15
N VAL A 377 4.37 -3.06 17.22
CA VAL A 377 3.60 -4.12 16.60
C VAL A 377 4.31 -4.56 15.32
N ASN A 378 4.63 -5.85 15.20
CA ASN A 378 5.41 -6.38 14.10
C ASN A 378 4.73 -7.60 13.43
N PRO A 379 3.90 -7.38 12.38
CA PRO A 379 3.29 -8.46 11.62
C PRO A 379 4.28 -9.34 10.85
N LEU A 380 5.45 -8.81 10.42
CA LEU A 380 6.45 -9.60 9.71
C LEU A 380 7.06 -10.70 10.61
N LEU A 381 7.20 -10.40 11.90
CA LEU A 381 7.70 -11.35 12.91
C LEU A 381 6.58 -12.08 13.66
N ASP A 382 5.31 -11.73 13.43
CA ASP A 382 4.17 -12.10 14.27
C ASP A 382 4.47 -11.91 15.77
N ALA A 383 4.93 -10.72 16.13
CA ALA A 383 5.41 -10.44 17.48
C ALA A 383 5.09 -9.01 17.93
N PHE A 384 5.04 -8.84 19.24
CA PHE A 384 5.25 -7.54 19.88
C PHE A 384 6.73 -7.38 20.19
N VAL A 385 7.35 -6.28 19.79
CA VAL A 385 8.79 -6.06 19.96
C VAL A 385 9.03 -4.96 20.98
N ILE A 386 9.67 -5.32 22.10
CA ILE A 386 9.95 -4.42 23.21
C ILE A 386 11.35 -3.83 23.05
N VAL A 387 11.44 -2.50 23.08
CA VAL A 387 12.70 -1.75 23.08
C VAL A 387 12.81 -0.96 24.38
N ARG A 388 13.72 -1.38 25.27
CA ARG A 388 13.94 -0.71 26.56
C ARG A 388 14.97 0.42 26.45
N PRO A 389 14.87 1.46 27.30
CA PRO A 389 15.87 2.52 27.37
C PRO A 389 17.27 1.97 27.64
N GLY A 390 18.25 2.36 26.84
CA GLY A 390 19.66 2.01 27.06
C GLY A 390 20.02 0.55 26.80
N GLU A 391 19.05 -0.32 26.49
CA GLU A 391 19.32 -1.70 26.10
C GLU A 391 19.67 -1.77 24.61
N PRO A 392 20.75 -2.46 24.23
CA PRO A 392 21.21 -2.51 22.84
C PRO A 392 20.40 -3.49 21.98
N ARG A 393 19.52 -4.29 22.58
CA ARG A 393 18.75 -5.35 21.91
C ARG A 393 17.28 -5.24 22.24
N GLU A 394 16.47 -5.40 21.21
CA GLU A 394 15.04 -5.61 21.35
C GLU A 394 14.72 -6.99 21.95
N VAL A 395 13.51 -7.13 22.49
CA VAL A 395 12.93 -8.40 22.91
C VAL A 395 11.66 -8.64 22.13
N SER A 396 11.68 -9.62 21.23
CA SER A 396 10.49 -10.07 20.51
C SER A 396 9.67 -11.02 21.38
N VAL A 397 8.38 -10.73 21.53
CA VAL A 397 7.40 -11.56 22.22
C VAL A 397 6.43 -12.09 21.16
N PRO A 398 6.59 -13.36 20.74
CA PRO A 398 5.73 -13.94 19.70
C PRO A 398 4.26 -13.92 20.11
N VAL A 399 3.40 -13.60 19.17
CA VAL A 399 1.94 -13.68 19.36
C VAL A 399 1.54 -15.15 19.45
N VAL A 400 0.67 -15.46 20.41
CA VAL A 400 0.16 -16.82 20.58
C VAL A 400 -1.06 -17.04 19.69
N ASP A 401 -0.91 -17.96 18.74
CA ASP A 401 -1.96 -18.33 17.80
C ASP A 401 -2.66 -19.63 18.22
N HIS A 402 -3.62 -19.53 19.15
CA HIS A 402 -4.23 -20.70 19.80
C HIS A 402 -5.00 -21.65 18.86
N ASP A 403 -5.61 -21.15 17.78
CA ASP A 403 -6.52 -21.92 16.93
C ASP A 403 -6.35 -21.60 15.42
N GLY A 404 -5.26 -20.94 15.05
CA GLY A 404 -4.96 -20.60 13.66
C GLY A 404 -4.58 -21.83 12.82
N PRO A 405 -4.62 -21.73 11.48
CA PRO A 405 -3.99 -22.72 10.62
C PRO A 405 -2.49 -22.87 10.96
N PRO A 406 -1.85 -23.96 10.49
CA PRO A 406 -0.41 -24.10 10.63
C PRO A 406 0.33 -22.85 10.13
N PRO A 407 1.40 -22.42 10.83
CA PRO A 407 2.13 -21.23 10.44
C PRO A 407 2.68 -21.37 9.01
N PRO A 408 2.88 -20.25 8.30
CA PRO A 408 3.50 -20.26 6.98
C PRO A 408 4.84 -21.00 7.01
N SER A 409 5.16 -21.70 5.91
CA SER A 409 6.43 -22.40 5.79
C SER A 409 7.62 -21.43 5.88
N ALA A 410 8.78 -21.92 6.29
CA ALA A 410 10.01 -21.11 6.31
C ALA A 410 10.35 -20.52 4.92
N GLU A 411 9.97 -21.19 3.82
CA GLU A 411 10.12 -20.69 2.45
C GLU A 411 9.15 -19.52 2.18
N ALA A 412 7.89 -19.62 2.63
CA ALA A 412 6.92 -18.52 2.51
C ALA A 412 7.33 -17.31 3.35
N ARG A 413 7.82 -17.51 4.58
CA ARG A 413 8.33 -16.45 5.46
C ARG A 413 9.55 -15.74 4.89
N LEU A 414 10.48 -16.49 4.29
CA LEU A 414 11.60 -15.89 3.58
C LEU A 414 11.12 -15.06 2.38
N GLY A 415 10.12 -15.54 1.65
CA GLY A 415 9.51 -14.79 0.55
C GLY A 415 8.82 -13.50 0.99
N GLU A 416 8.09 -13.56 2.11
CA GLU A 416 7.46 -12.41 2.77
C GLU A 416 8.51 -11.37 3.20
N ALA A 417 9.60 -11.82 3.85
CA ALA A 417 10.70 -10.95 4.23
C ALA A 417 11.41 -10.32 3.04
N LEU A 418 11.66 -11.07 1.96
CA LEU A 418 12.21 -10.55 0.72
C LEU A 418 11.32 -9.45 0.13
N PHE A 419 10.01 -9.60 0.23
CA PHE A 419 9.04 -8.66 -0.31
C PHE A 419 8.98 -7.36 0.52
N PHE A 420 8.86 -7.49 1.84
CA PHE A 420 8.58 -6.36 2.74
C PHE A 420 9.81 -5.68 3.34
N SER A 421 11.03 -6.20 3.10
CA SER A 421 12.27 -5.63 3.61
C SER A 421 13.28 -5.30 2.51
N THR A 422 14.45 -4.79 2.89
CA THR A 422 15.56 -4.48 1.97
C THR A 422 16.29 -5.72 1.45
N LEU A 423 15.93 -6.93 1.86
CA LEU A 423 16.65 -8.16 1.49
C LEU A 423 16.69 -8.46 -0.02
N MET A 424 15.77 -7.90 -0.82
CA MET A 424 15.76 -8.09 -2.27
C MET A 424 16.85 -7.29 -2.99
N ALA A 425 17.31 -6.19 -2.37
CA ALA A 425 18.38 -5.34 -2.87
C ALA A 425 19.23 -4.83 -1.69
N PRO A 426 19.96 -5.74 -1.01
CA PRO A 426 20.63 -5.44 0.26
C PRO A 426 21.77 -4.42 0.13
N GLU A 427 22.36 -4.32 -1.07
CA GLU A 427 23.49 -3.44 -1.38
C GLU A 427 23.06 -2.05 -1.88
N ASN A 428 21.75 -1.79 -2.01
CA ASN A 428 21.26 -0.49 -2.45
C ASN A 428 21.60 0.61 -1.43
N ILE A 429 21.92 1.80 -1.95
CA ILE A 429 22.35 2.97 -1.18
C ILE A 429 21.49 4.18 -1.55
N THR A 430 21.50 5.20 -0.71
CA THR A 430 20.66 6.39 -0.87
C THR A 430 21.24 7.40 -1.88
N GLU A 431 21.56 6.96 -3.10
CA GLU A 431 22.14 7.82 -4.15
C GLU A 431 21.46 7.60 -5.51
N GLY A 432 20.72 8.61 -5.99
CA GLY A 432 20.15 8.63 -7.34
C GLY A 432 19.30 7.41 -7.68
N ALA A 433 19.77 6.59 -8.61
CA ALA A 433 19.08 5.37 -9.06
C ALA A 433 19.13 4.20 -8.06
N HIS A 434 19.95 4.29 -7.01
CA HIS A 434 20.26 3.18 -6.10
C HIS A 434 19.35 3.11 -4.86
N SER A 435 18.29 3.91 -4.80
CA SER A 435 17.44 4.08 -3.61
C SER A 435 17.13 2.79 -2.86
N ARG A 436 17.02 2.90 -1.53
CA ARG A 436 16.80 1.74 -0.64
C ARG A 436 15.43 1.12 -0.93
N PHE A 437 15.43 -0.07 -1.55
CA PHE A 437 14.24 -0.68 -2.11
C PHE A 437 13.56 -1.70 -1.18
N THR A 438 12.22 -1.66 -1.17
CA THR A 438 11.33 -2.76 -0.78
C THR A 438 10.04 -2.66 -1.59
N CYS A 439 9.34 -3.77 -1.83
CA CYS A 439 8.04 -3.73 -2.49
C CYS A 439 7.02 -2.88 -1.70
N GLU A 440 7.16 -2.80 -0.38
CA GLU A 440 6.30 -2.00 0.51
C GLU A 440 6.36 -0.49 0.26
N THR A 441 7.49 0.00 -0.28
CA THR A 441 7.66 1.42 -0.62
C THR A 441 6.65 1.85 -1.69
N CYS A 442 6.29 0.93 -2.57
CA CYS A 442 5.20 1.13 -3.49
C CYS A 442 3.95 0.55 -2.83
N HIS A 443 3.87 -0.77 -2.74
CA HIS A 443 2.68 -1.53 -2.39
C HIS A 443 2.36 -1.56 -0.89
N PHE A 444 1.67 -0.54 -0.39
CA PHE A 444 1.20 -0.50 1.00
C PHE A 444 0.40 -1.76 1.35
N GLU A 445 0.94 -2.55 2.30
CA GLU A 445 0.38 -3.83 2.75
C GLU A 445 0.11 -4.85 1.62
N GLY A 446 0.83 -4.73 0.50
CA GLY A 446 0.69 -5.60 -0.67
C GLY A 446 -0.49 -5.30 -1.60
N TYR A 447 -1.25 -4.24 -1.35
CA TYR A 447 -2.31 -3.76 -2.25
C TYR A 447 -1.72 -2.93 -3.41
N VAL A 448 -2.48 -1.92 -3.85
CA VAL A 448 -2.12 -0.98 -4.91
C VAL A 448 -1.63 0.29 -4.24
N ASP A 449 -0.68 0.94 -4.88
CA ASP A 449 -0.14 2.20 -4.44
C ASP A 449 -0.57 3.35 -5.34
N GLY A 450 -0.79 4.51 -4.75
CA GLY A 450 -1.19 5.73 -5.45
C GLY A 450 -0.09 6.33 -6.34
N ARG A 451 1.12 5.73 -6.39
CA ARG A 451 2.24 6.29 -7.16
C ARG A 451 2.00 6.14 -8.65
N ILE A 452 1.89 7.29 -9.31
CA ILE A 452 1.77 7.36 -10.75
C ILE A 452 3.16 7.28 -11.38
N HIS A 453 3.43 6.21 -12.13
CA HIS A 453 4.75 6.02 -12.76
C HIS A 453 4.84 6.72 -14.11
N HIS A 454 5.90 7.52 -14.34
CA HIS A 454 6.26 7.98 -15.69
C HIS A 454 7.12 6.92 -16.39
N THR A 455 6.50 6.13 -17.27
CA THR A 455 7.17 4.99 -17.95
C THR A 455 8.23 5.39 -18.99
N GLY A 456 8.38 6.68 -19.29
CA GLY A 456 9.19 7.18 -20.41
C GLY A 456 8.62 6.88 -21.81
N ARG A 457 7.44 6.24 -21.90
CA ARG A 457 6.77 5.87 -23.15
C ARG A 457 5.45 6.66 -23.32
N GLY A 458 5.58 7.95 -23.59
CA GLY A 458 4.43 8.88 -23.65
C GLY A 458 3.79 9.15 -22.28
N GLU A 459 2.64 9.81 -22.29
CA GLU A 459 1.87 10.15 -21.08
C GLU A 459 1.08 8.93 -20.57
N VAL A 460 1.77 8.00 -19.90
CA VAL A 460 1.15 6.84 -19.25
C VAL A 460 1.20 7.02 -17.75
N ARG A 461 0.03 7.09 -17.11
CA ARG A 461 -0.17 7.04 -15.67
C ARG A 461 -0.47 5.60 -15.27
N VAL A 462 0.54 4.83 -14.90
CA VAL A 462 0.34 3.42 -14.47
C VAL A 462 0.11 3.39 -12.97
N VAL A 463 -1.01 2.79 -12.58
CA VAL A 463 -1.24 2.27 -11.24
C VAL A 463 -0.97 0.78 -11.28
N THR A 464 -0.20 0.28 -10.32
CA THR A 464 0.17 -1.13 -10.25
C THR A 464 -1.09 -2.01 -10.03
N LYS A 465 -1.03 -3.29 -10.41
CA LYS A 465 -2.09 -4.23 -9.99
C LYS A 465 -1.90 -4.54 -8.49
N PRO A 466 -2.98 -4.88 -7.76
CA PRO A 466 -2.81 -5.45 -6.43
C PRO A 466 -1.85 -6.64 -6.52
N LEU A 467 -0.88 -6.74 -5.60
CA LEU A 467 0.07 -7.87 -5.57
C LEU A 467 -0.50 -9.09 -4.84
N LEU A 468 -1.65 -8.92 -4.18
CA LEU A 468 -2.49 -10.00 -3.72
C LEU A 468 -3.12 -10.76 -4.91
N GLY A 469 -3.14 -12.09 -4.81
CA GLY A 469 -3.75 -13.05 -5.73
C GLY A 469 -3.23 -13.01 -7.16
N LEU A 470 -1.92 -12.79 -7.31
CA LEU A 470 -1.24 -12.89 -8.59
C LEU A 470 -1.26 -14.31 -9.16
N PHE A 471 -1.35 -15.35 -8.32
CA PHE A 471 -1.11 -16.73 -8.73
C PHE A 471 -1.96 -17.16 -9.93
N ASN A 472 -3.26 -16.87 -9.95
CA ASN A 472 -4.15 -17.18 -11.06
C ASN A 472 -4.39 -16.02 -12.03
N ASN A 473 -3.75 -14.87 -11.80
CA ASN A 473 -3.95 -13.64 -12.57
C ASN A 473 -2.82 -13.41 -13.58
N ARG A 474 -2.46 -14.45 -14.34
CA ARG A 474 -1.47 -14.35 -15.42
C ARG A 474 -2.11 -13.78 -16.68
N PRO A 475 -1.48 -12.79 -17.32
CA PRO A 475 -0.18 -12.19 -17.01
C PRO A 475 -0.25 -11.13 -15.91
N HIS A 476 0.80 -11.08 -15.09
CA HIS A 476 0.84 -10.28 -13.86
C HIS A 476 0.82 -8.77 -14.14
N PHE A 477 1.49 -8.30 -15.20
CA PHE A 477 1.43 -6.91 -15.62
C PHE A 477 0.64 -6.74 -16.92
N SER A 478 -0.31 -5.80 -16.94
CA SER A 478 -1.15 -5.53 -18.13
C SER A 478 -0.36 -4.97 -19.31
N ARG A 479 0.82 -4.38 -19.04
CA ARG A 479 1.69 -3.74 -20.02
C ARG A 479 3.10 -4.32 -20.09
N ALA A 480 3.49 -5.20 -19.16
CA ALA A 480 4.76 -5.91 -19.26
C ALA A 480 4.60 -7.25 -20.00
N LEU A 481 5.73 -7.75 -20.52
CA LEU A 481 5.79 -8.94 -21.36
C LEU A 481 6.02 -10.23 -20.57
N ASP A 482 6.05 -10.16 -19.23
CA ASP A 482 6.37 -11.31 -18.38
C ASP A 482 5.34 -12.42 -18.58
N PRO A 483 5.75 -13.61 -19.03
CA PRO A 483 4.83 -14.70 -19.33
C PRO A 483 4.42 -15.44 -18.06
N ASP A 484 5.26 -15.46 -17.03
CA ASP A 484 5.17 -16.34 -15.86
C ASP A 484 5.69 -15.68 -14.57
N LEU A 485 5.33 -16.24 -13.40
CA LEU A 485 5.74 -15.71 -12.10
C LEU A 485 7.24 -15.91 -11.88
N SER A 486 7.84 -16.92 -12.52
CA SER A 486 9.29 -17.13 -12.53
C SER A 486 10.04 -15.93 -13.11
N THR A 487 9.54 -15.38 -14.22
CA THR A 487 10.08 -14.19 -14.88
C THR A 487 9.85 -12.96 -14.03
N VAL A 488 8.65 -12.80 -13.44
CA VAL A 488 8.37 -11.69 -12.50
C VAL A 488 9.33 -11.73 -11.33
N ALA A 489 9.42 -12.86 -10.63
CA ALA A 489 10.29 -13.01 -9.48
C ALA A 489 11.74 -12.64 -9.84
N HIS A 490 12.27 -13.14 -10.96
CA HIS A 490 13.61 -12.74 -11.37
C HIS A 490 13.72 -11.25 -11.77
N ALA A 491 12.73 -10.71 -12.48
CA ALA A 491 12.71 -9.32 -12.91
C ALA A 491 12.69 -8.36 -11.73
N GLU A 492 11.99 -8.66 -10.64
CA GLU A 492 11.98 -7.82 -9.44
C GLU A 492 13.37 -7.70 -8.81
N PHE A 493 14.11 -8.80 -8.62
CA PHE A 493 15.51 -8.73 -8.16
C PHE A 493 16.39 -7.91 -9.11
N ARG A 494 16.16 -8.01 -10.43
CA ARG A 494 16.92 -7.28 -11.44
C ARG A 494 16.64 -5.78 -11.40
N VAL A 495 15.38 -5.39 -11.26
CA VAL A 495 14.96 -3.98 -11.25
C VAL A 495 15.29 -3.34 -9.91
N ALA A 496 15.09 -4.05 -8.80
CA ALA A 496 15.40 -3.57 -7.45
C ALA A 496 16.88 -3.21 -7.28
N GLY A 497 17.79 -4.05 -7.79
CA GLY A 497 19.24 -3.80 -7.75
C GLY A 497 19.81 -3.18 -9.04
N ALA A 498 18.98 -2.66 -9.94
CA ALA A 498 19.45 -2.08 -11.19
C ALA A 498 20.42 -0.93 -10.94
N GLU A 499 21.46 -0.82 -11.78
CA GLU A 499 22.54 0.17 -11.67
C GLU A 499 23.44 0.06 -10.42
N SER A 500 23.10 -0.76 -9.41
CA SER A 500 23.91 -0.90 -8.17
C SER A 500 25.34 -1.45 -8.37
N GLY A 501 25.67 -1.97 -9.56
CA GLY A 501 26.93 -2.68 -9.81
C GLY A 501 26.96 -4.11 -9.28
N HIS A 502 25.89 -4.56 -8.60
CA HIS A 502 25.77 -5.92 -8.07
C HIS A 502 24.94 -6.82 -8.99
N SER A 503 25.32 -8.10 -9.05
CA SER A 503 24.53 -9.10 -9.75
C SER A 503 23.17 -9.26 -9.07
N PRO A 504 22.05 -9.25 -9.80
CA PRO A 504 20.75 -9.58 -9.21
C PRO A 504 20.66 -11.08 -8.83
N TRP A 505 21.62 -11.90 -9.26
CA TRP A 505 21.74 -13.32 -8.95
C TRP A 505 22.74 -13.54 -7.80
N PHE A 506 22.36 -13.11 -6.59
CA PHE A 506 23.20 -13.15 -5.39
C PHE A 506 22.68 -14.15 -4.34
N SER A 507 23.56 -14.53 -3.42
CA SER A 507 23.22 -15.31 -2.22
C SER A 507 23.16 -14.39 -1.00
N LEU A 508 22.33 -14.73 0.00
CA LEU A 508 22.26 -14.01 1.27
C LEU A 508 22.94 -14.81 2.37
N ASP A 509 23.85 -14.19 3.11
CA ASP A 509 24.46 -14.77 4.31
C ASP A 509 23.59 -14.43 5.53
N PRO A 510 22.92 -15.41 6.19
CA PRO A 510 22.09 -15.14 7.35
C PRO A 510 22.82 -14.42 8.49
N ALA A 511 24.15 -14.59 8.61
CA ALA A 511 24.94 -13.91 9.63
C ALA A 511 25.07 -12.38 9.40
N ARG A 512 24.82 -11.90 8.19
CA ARG A 512 24.88 -10.48 7.83
C ARG A 512 23.52 -9.77 7.88
N HIS A 513 22.44 -10.52 8.08
CA HIS A 513 21.08 -10.00 8.04
C HIS A 513 20.32 -10.46 9.30
N PRO A 514 20.35 -9.66 10.38
CA PRO A 514 19.63 -9.94 11.62
C PRO A 514 18.16 -10.37 11.44
N VAL A 515 17.44 -9.82 10.46
CA VAL A 515 16.05 -10.22 10.17
C VAL A 515 15.93 -11.71 9.83
N LEU A 516 16.91 -12.29 9.12
CA LEU A 516 16.88 -13.71 8.76
C LEU A 516 16.99 -14.57 10.02
N ALA A 517 17.88 -14.21 10.95
CA ALA A 517 17.99 -14.89 12.24
C ALA A 517 16.71 -14.75 13.09
N ALA A 518 16.07 -13.58 13.10
CA ALA A 518 14.81 -13.35 13.78
C ALA A 518 13.66 -14.23 13.23
N LEU A 519 13.70 -14.56 11.94
CA LEU A 519 12.79 -15.49 11.27
C LEU A 519 13.20 -16.97 11.42
N GLY A 520 14.18 -17.28 12.28
CA GLY A 520 14.65 -18.64 12.54
C GLY A 520 15.61 -19.20 11.48
N ARG A 521 16.11 -18.38 10.55
CA ARG A 521 17.15 -18.76 9.56
C ARG A 521 18.52 -18.60 10.19
N THR A 522 18.94 -19.61 10.97
CA THR A 522 20.25 -19.63 11.64
C THR A 522 21.24 -20.56 10.95
N GLU A 523 20.98 -20.92 9.69
CA GLU A 523 21.85 -21.83 8.94
C GLU A 523 23.23 -21.20 8.70
N ALA A 524 24.29 -22.00 8.78
CA ALA A 524 25.66 -21.54 8.54
C ALA A 524 25.98 -21.31 7.05
N SER A 525 25.19 -21.87 6.14
CA SER A 525 25.35 -21.73 4.70
C SER A 525 24.50 -20.58 4.16
N ALA A 526 25.04 -19.86 3.17
CA ALA A 526 24.30 -18.82 2.47
C ALA A 526 23.04 -19.37 1.78
N LEU A 527 22.00 -18.54 1.72
CA LEU A 527 20.77 -18.79 0.98
C LEU A 527 21.03 -18.55 -0.51
N GLU A 528 20.99 -19.62 -1.29
CA GLU A 528 21.32 -19.59 -2.71
C GLU A 528 20.31 -18.78 -3.55
N PRO A 529 20.72 -18.18 -4.68
CA PRO A 529 19.88 -17.24 -5.44
C PRO A 529 18.59 -17.88 -5.99
N LEU A 530 18.65 -19.19 -6.29
CA LEU A 530 17.49 -19.96 -6.72
C LEU A 530 16.48 -20.14 -5.57
N ALA A 531 16.97 -20.35 -4.35
CA ALA A 531 16.12 -20.50 -3.17
C ALA A 531 15.40 -19.18 -2.84
N LEU A 532 16.09 -18.04 -2.95
CA LEU A 532 15.48 -16.71 -2.75
C LEU A 532 14.30 -16.46 -3.71
N ARG A 533 14.44 -16.82 -4.98
CA ARG A 533 13.36 -16.68 -5.98
C ARG A 533 12.22 -17.66 -5.74
N LYS A 534 12.51 -18.91 -5.37
CA LYS A 534 11.48 -19.87 -4.97
C LYS A 534 10.72 -19.38 -3.74
N ALA A 535 11.40 -18.81 -2.76
CA ALA A 535 10.79 -18.22 -1.58
C ALA A 535 9.83 -17.08 -1.96
N LEU A 536 10.29 -16.10 -2.75
CA LEU A 536 9.45 -15.01 -3.25
C LEU A 536 8.22 -15.53 -4.03
N MET A 537 8.42 -16.50 -4.93
CA MET A 537 7.32 -17.12 -5.67
C MET A 537 6.33 -17.81 -4.73
N THR A 538 6.81 -18.52 -3.72
CA THR A 538 5.97 -19.24 -2.76
C THR A 538 5.12 -18.28 -1.95
N PHE A 539 5.70 -17.17 -1.49
CA PHE A 539 4.96 -16.09 -0.86
C PHE A 539 3.89 -15.53 -1.81
N LEU A 540 4.25 -15.09 -3.02
CA LEU A 540 3.29 -14.50 -3.98
C LEU A 540 2.18 -15.48 -4.43
N MET A 541 2.45 -16.79 -4.40
CA MET A 541 1.44 -17.82 -4.67
C MET A 541 0.45 -18.00 -3.51
N GLY A 542 0.94 -17.89 -2.27
CA GLY A 542 0.13 -17.95 -1.05
C GLY A 542 -0.52 -16.63 -0.64
N PHE A 543 -0.01 -15.50 -1.16
CA PHE A 543 -0.52 -14.15 -0.92
C PHE A 543 -1.75 -13.90 -1.77
N SER A 544 -2.80 -14.71 -1.58
CA SER A 544 -4.09 -14.65 -2.27
C SER A 544 -4.90 -13.41 -1.87
N HIS A 545 -6.05 -13.16 -2.49
CA HIS A 545 -6.89 -12.04 -2.06
C HIS A 545 -7.52 -12.32 -0.70
N ARG A 546 -7.54 -11.28 0.15
CA ARG A 546 -8.38 -11.24 1.34
C ARG A 546 -9.85 -11.35 0.98
N GLN A 547 -10.69 -11.79 1.91
CA GLN A 547 -12.14 -11.85 1.69
C GLN A 547 -12.69 -10.47 1.26
N ASN A 548 -13.66 -10.45 0.33
CA ASN A 548 -14.24 -9.20 -0.14
C ASN A 548 -15.17 -8.59 0.94
N PRO A 549 -14.91 -7.38 1.45
CA PRO A 549 -15.82 -6.71 2.38
C PRO A 549 -17.24 -6.54 1.82
N ARG A 550 -17.39 -6.47 0.49
CA ARG A 550 -18.69 -6.25 -0.18
C ARG A 550 -19.53 -7.51 -0.33
N THR A 551 -18.92 -8.68 -0.18
CA THR A 551 -19.62 -9.99 -0.21
C THR A 551 -19.63 -10.68 1.15
N ALA A 552 -18.87 -10.18 2.13
CA ALA A 552 -18.86 -10.69 3.50
C ALA A 552 -20.28 -10.73 4.09
N GLY A 553 -20.64 -11.87 4.70
CA GLY A 553 -21.96 -12.09 5.30
C GLY A 553 -23.13 -12.21 4.32
N ARG A 554 -22.87 -12.19 3.00
CA ARG A 554 -23.89 -12.27 1.95
C ARG A 554 -23.71 -13.54 1.13
N THR A 555 -24.79 -14.01 0.51
CA THR A 555 -24.78 -15.24 -0.30
C THR A 555 -25.38 -15.05 -1.69
N ALA A 556 -25.89 -13.86 -1.99
CA ALA A 556 -26.60 -13.57 -3.22
C ALA A 556 -26.54 -12.08 -3.61
N PHE A 557 -26.71 -11.85 -4.90
CA PHE A 557 -26.89 -10.54 -5.51
C PHE A 557 -28.19 -9.90 -5.06
N SER A 558 -28.17 -8.58 -4.89
CA SER A 558 -29.36 -7.76 -4.94
C SER A 558 -29.99 -7.78 -6.35
N ALA A 559 -31.20 -7.25 -6.50
CA ALA A 559 -31.85 -7.15 -7.81
C ALA A 559 -31.01 -6.31 -8.80
N LEU A 560 -30.48 -5.17 -8.34
CA LEU A 560 -29.64 -4.28 -9.13
C LEU A 560 -28.31 -4.94 -9.52
N GLU A 561 -27.65 -5.61 -8.58
CA GLU A 561 -26.41 -6.35 -8.85
C GLU A 561 -26.62 -7.49 -9.85
N ARG A 562 -27.78 -8.17 -9.79
CA ARG A 562 -28.13 -9.24 -10.73
C ARG A 562 -28.39 -8.70 -12.14
N GLU A 563 -29.05 -7.55 -12.25
CA GLU A 563 -29.23 -6.84 -13.52
C GLU A 563 -27.86 -6.41 -14.08
N GLY A 564 -27.01 -5.83 -13.24
CA GLY A 564 -25.64 -5.47 -13.57
C GLY A 564 -24.81 -6.66 -14.05
N ALA A 565 -24.92 -7.81 -13.39
CA ALA A 565 -24.22 -9.03 -13.78
C ALA A 565 -24.64 -9.52 -15.17
N LYS A 566 -25.94 -9.53 -15.48
CA LYS A 566 -26.46 -9.89 -16.82
C LYS A 566 -25.99 -8.92 -17.89
N LEU A 567 -26.00 -7.62 -17.58
CA LEU A 567 -25.49 -6.59 -18.48
C LEU A 567 -23.98 -6.76 -18.71
N PHE A 568 -23.22 -7.05 -17.65
CA PHE A 568 -21.79 -7.33 -17.74
C PHE A 568 -21.51 -8.55 -18.62
N GLU A 569 -22.26 -9.65 -18.44
CA GLU A 569 -22.19 -10.84 -19.29
C GLU A 569 -22.38 -10.47 -20.77
N ALA A 570 -23.42 -9.68 -21.08
CA ALA A 570 -23.75 -9.30 -22.44
C ALA A 570 -22.75 -8.32 -23.08
N ARG A 571 -22.13 -7.43 -22.30
CA ARG A 571 -21.41 -6.25 -22.84
C ARG A 571 -19.92 -6.22 -22.53
N CYS A 572 -19.48 -6.82 -21.41
CA CYS A 572 -18.13 -6.65 -20.87
C CYS A 572 -17.35 -7.97 -20.79
N GLU A 573 -18.03 -9.11 -20.62
CA GLU A 573 -17.41 -10.42 -20.41
C GLU A 573 -16.58 -10.88 -21.61
N GLY A 574 -16.94 -10.50 -22.84
CA GLY A 574 -16.15 -10.81 -24.04
C GLY A 574 -14.72 -10.24 -24.05
N CYS A 575 -14.43 -9.26 -23.18
CA CYS A 575 -13.06 -8.86 -22.87
C CYS A 575 -12.64 -9.35 -21.48
N HIS A 576 -13.49 -9.11 -20.47
CA HIS A 576 -13.24 -9.41 -19.06
C HIS A 576 -13.86 -10.74 -18.64
N GLU A 577 -13.43 -11.83 -19.27
CA GLU A 577 -14.03 -13.15 -19.04
C GLU A 577 -13.96 -13.58 -17.58
N ALA A 578 -15.06 -14.19 -17.10
CA ALA A 578 -15.10 -14.80 -15.78
C ALA A 578 -14.26 -16.09 -15.79
N ARG A 579 -12.98 -16.03 -15.43
CA ARG A 579 -12.06 -17.18 -15.41
C ARG A 579 -11.55 -17.48 -14.00
N LEU A 580 -11.31 -18.76 -13.69
CA LEU A 580 -10.57 -19.16 -12.49
C LEU A 580 -9.05 -18.98 -12.65
N SER A 581 -8.56 -18.94 -13.90
CA SER A 581 -7.17 -18.64 -14.24
C SER A 581 -7.14 -17.85 -15.54
N ALA A 582 -6.66 -16.60 -15.50
CA ALA A 582 -6.82 -15.65 -16.61
C ALA A 582 -6.17 -16.13 -17.92
N ASN A 583 -5.10 -16.92 -17.85
CA ASN A 583 -4.39 -17.44 -19.02
C ASN A 583 -4.89 -18.83 -19.49
N GLU A 584 -5.87 -19.44 -18.82
CA GLU A 584 -6.42 -20.76 -19.18
C GLU A 584 -7.86 -20.60 -19.68
N PRO A 585 -8.11 -20.60 -21.02
CA PRO A 585 -9.46 -20.44 -21.57
C PRO A 585 -10.46 -21.48 -21.07
N GLY A 586 -10.01 -22.73 -20.83
CA GLY A 586 -10.84 -23.80 -20.28
C GLY A 586 -11.31 -23.58 -18.84
N SER A 587 -10.79 -22.54 -18.16
CA SER A 587 -11.19 -22.17 -16.81
C SER A 587 -12.35 -21.16 -16.75
N ARG A 588 -12.98 -20.87 -17.90
CA ARG A 588 -14.16 -20.00 -17.99
C ARG A 588 -15.29 -20.54 -17.11
N VAL A 589 -15.86 -19.64 -16.31
CA VAL A 589 -16.93 -19.89 -15.36
C VAL A 589 -18.25 -19.48 -16.03
N PRO A 590 -19.21 -20.39 -16.17
CA PRO A 590 -20.50 -20.06 -16.74
C PRO A 590 -21.33 -19.19 -15.78
N PHE A 591 -22.22 -18.35 -16.33
CA PHE A 591 -22.92 -17.29 -15.60
C PHE A 591 -23.68 -17.77 -14.36
N GLU A 592 -24.32 -18.94 -14.43
CA GLU A 592 -25.06 -19.55 -13.33
C GLU A 592 -24.19 -19.88 -12.10
N ARG A 593 -22.87 -19.91 -12.25
CA ARG A 593 -21.91 -20.13 -11.16
C ARG A 593 -21.30 -18.85 -10.60
N TRP A 594 -21.50 -17.70 -11.24
CA TRP A 594 -20.86 -16.44 -10.83
C TRP A 594 -21.23 -16.04 -9.41
N GLU A 595 -22.53 -16.01 -9.11
CA GLU A 595 -23.06 -15.66 -7.80
C GLU A 595 -22.44 -16.53 -6.70
N ARG A 596 -22.56 -17.85 -6.83
CA ARG A 596 -22.02 -18.80 -5.85
C ARG A 596 -20.52 -18.59 -5.59
N LEU A 597 -19.73 -18.31 -6.62
CA LEU A 597 -18.28 -18.15 -6.48
C LEU A 597 -17.87 -16.76 -5.99
N LEU A 598 -18.58 -15.70 -6.37
CA LEU A 598 -18.29 -14.34 -5.90
C LEU A 598 -18.52 -14.17 -4.39
N PHE A 599 -19.51 -14.88 -3.84
CA PHE A 599 -19.84 -14.84 -2.42
C PHE A 599 -19.05 -15.85 -1.56
N THR A 600 -18.09 -16.60 -2.13
CA THR A 600 -17.16 -17.37 -1.29
C THR A 600 -16.07 -16.45 -0.71
N PRO A 601 -15.49 -16.78 0.45
CA PRO A 601 -14.36 -16.03 0.99
C PRO A 601 -13.17 -15.92 0.02
N ALA A 602 -12.93 -16.97 -0.77
CA ALA A 602 -11.84 -17.01 -1.75
C ALA A 602 -12.06 -16.09 -2.97
N GLY A 603 -13.31 -15.79 -3.33
CA GLY A 603 -13.66 -14.97 -4.49
C GLY A 603 -12.84 -15.28 -5.76
N PRO A 604 -12.83 -16.54 -6.25
CA PRO A 604 -11.75 -17.05 -7.10
C PRO A 604 -11.76 -16.52 -8.54
N ILE A 605 -12.82 -15.82 -8.97
CA ILE A 605 -12.95 -15.33 -10.35
C ILE A 605 -12.02 -14.13 -10.58
N VAL A 606 -11.29 -14.13 -11.70
CA VAL A 606 -10.30 -13.10 -12.05
C VAL A 606 -10.90 -11.94 -12.85
N TRP A 607 -11.95 -12.17 -13.65
CA TRP A 607 -12.56 -11.15 -14.53
C TRP A 607 -11.56 -10.52 -15.51
N GLY A 608 -10.87 -11.36 -16.27
CA GLY A 608 -9.78 -10.92 -17.14
C GLY A 608 -9.18 -12.05 -17.95
N THR A 609 -8.43 -11.68 -18.99
CA THR A 609 -7.79 -12.59 -19.93
C THR A 609 -6.34 -12.19 -20.20
N ASN A 610 -5.56 -13.08 -20.81
CA ASN A 610 -4.20 -12.78 -21.28
C ASN A 610 -4.17 -12.10 -22.66
N GLU A 611 -5.33 -11.77 -23.23
CA GLU A 611 -5.46 -11.27 -24.58
C GLU A 611 -5.22 -9.75 -24.67
N TYR A 612 -4.82 -9.30 -25.86
CA TYR A 612 -4.65 -7.88 -26.16
C TYR A 612 -5.93 -7.31 -26.78
N ARG A 613 -6.26 -6.06 -26.41
CA ARG A 613 -7.39 -5.30 -26.95
C ARG A 613 -7.01 -3.85 -27.23
N LYS A 614 -7.57 -3.27 -28.29
CA LYS A 614 -7.48 -1.84 -28.62
C LYS A 614 -8.79 -1.14 -28.22
N THR A 615 -8.85 -0.67 -26.99
CA THR A 615 -10.05 -0.05 -26.40
C THR A 615 -10.02 1.49 -26.41
N GLY A 616 -9.13 2.08 -27.22
CA GLY A 616 -8.95 3.53 -27.37
C GLY A 616 -8.13 4.22 -26.26
N VAL A 617 -7.74 3.48 -25.21
CA VAL A 617 -6.85 3.99 -24.15
C VAL A 617 -5.40 4.00 -24.63
N VAL A 618 -4.98 5.12 -25.20
CA VAL A 618 -3.64 5.34 -25.74
C VAL A 618 -2.68 5.97 -24.71
N PRO A 619 -1.34 5.79 -24.85
CA PRO A 619 -0.65 4.99 -25.87
C PRO A 619 -0.71 3.48 -25.58
N TYR A 620 -0.67 2.67 -26.64
CA TYR A 620 -0.52 1.21 -26.55
C TYR A 620 0.95 0.81 -26.47
N VAL A 621 1.28 -0.18 -25.64
CA VAL A 621 2.64 -0.70 -25.47
C VAL A 621 2.95 -1.91 -26.34
N HIS A 622 1.96 -2.42 -27.07
CA HIS A 622 2.06 -3.54 -28.00
C HIS A 622 1.18 -3.26 -29.23
N GLU A 623 1.58 -3.72 -30.42
CA GLU A 623 0.87 -3.49 -31.69
C GLU A 623 -0.60 -3.97 -31.67
N ARG A 624 -0.87 -5.05 -30.93
CA ARG A 624 -2.20 -5.62 -30.67
C ARG A 624 -3.04 -4.87 -29.62
N GLY A 625 -2.50 -3.85 -28.95
CA GLY A 625 -3.19 -3.06 -27.92
C GLY A 625 -2.61 -3.25 -26.51
N ALA A 626 -3.46 -3.25 -25.49
CA ALA A 626 -3.08 -3.51 -24.10
C ALA A 626 -3.72 -4.82 -23.60
N ARG A 627 -3.09 -5.52 -22.65
CA ARG A 627 -3.69 -6.73 -22.07
C ARG A 627 -4.90 -6.37 -21.23
N VAL A 628 -5.95 -7.19 -21.28
CA VAL A 628 -7.14 -6.98 -20.47
C VAL A 628 -6.81 -7.17 -18.98
N PRO A 629 -6.94 -6.14 -18.13
CA PRO A 629 -6.67 -6.30 -16.71
C PRO A 629 -7.79 -7.10 -16.03
N SER A 630 -7.43 -7.81 -14.97
CA SER A 630 -8.41 -8.31 -14.00
C SER A 630 -9.20 -7.15 -13.39
N LEU A 631 -10.50 -7.36 -13.21
CA LEU A 631 -11.39 -6.43 -12.50
C LEU A 631 -11.56 -6.78 -11.02
N ARG A 632 -10.79 -7.73 -10.49
CA ARG A 632 -10.85 -8.11 -9.09
C ARG A 632 -10.33 -6.97 -8.21
N ARG A 633 -11.05 -6.64 -7.14
CA ARG A 633 -10.79 -5.52 -6.20
C ARG A 633 -10.73 -4.19 -6.92
N LEU A 634 -11.67 -3.94 -7.83
CA LEU A 634 -11.65 -2.75 -8.68
C LEU A 634 -11.66 -1.47 -7.83
N ALA A 635 -12.39 -1.45 -6.70
CA ALA A 635 -12.44 -0.30 -5.79
C ALA A 635 -11.05 0.17 -5.30
N LYS A 636 -10.08 -0.75 -5.17
CA LYS A 636 -8.72 -0.45 -4.70
C LYS A 636 -7.79 0.09 -5.79
N LYS A 637 -8.24 0.19 -7.04
CA LYS A 637 -7.40 0.59 -8.17
C LYS A 637 -7.86 1.93 -8.75
N ARG A 638 -7.17 3.02 -8.47
CA ARG A 638 -7.47 4.35 -9.04
C ARG A 638 -6.20 5.11 -9.42
N PRO A 639 -6.18 5.87 -10.54
CA PRO A 639 -7.20 5.93 -11.59
C PRO A 639 -7.37 4.62 -12.39
N TYR A 640 -8.53 4.43 -13.01
CA TYR A 640 -8.87 3.17 -13.69
C TYR A 640 -8.16 2.99 -15.04
N LEU A 641 -7.97 4.10 -15.78
CA LEU A 641 -7.33 4.07 -17.09
C LEU A 641 -5.89 4.59 -17.00
N THR A 642 -5.01 3.97 -17.77
CA THR A 642 -3.59 4.31 -17.79
C THR A 642 -3.28 5.66 -18.45
N SER A 643 -4.27 6.32 -19.06
CA SER A 643 -4.18 7.72 -19.48
C SER A 643 -4.34 8.69 -18.31
N GLY A 644 -4.72 8.20 -17.12
CA GLY A 644 -5.16 9.02 -16.01
C GLY A 644 -6.62 9.47 -16.09
N ALA A 645 -7.34 9.11 -17.16
CA ALA A 645 -8.78 9.34 -17.29
C ALA A 645 -9.58 8.37 -16.41
N ALA A 646 -10.81 8.74 -16.07
CA ALA A 646 -11.70 8.00 -15.18
C ALA A 646 -11.12 7.79 -13.77
N LYS A 647 -11.31 8.82 -12.95
CA LYS A 647 -10.89 8.83 -11.54
C LYS A 647 -11.74 7.90 -10.68
N ASP A 648 -12.99 7.69 -11.09
CA ASP A 648 -13.94 6.81 -10.43
C ASP A 648 -14.72 5.95 -11.43
N LEU A 649 -15.52 5.04 -10.89
CA LEU A 649 -16.29 4.08 -11.66
C LEU A 649 -17.42 4.76 -12.48
N PRO A 650 -18.16 5.75 -11.95
CA PRO A 650 -19.08 6.56 -12.76
C PRO A 650 -18.43 7.19 -14.00
N GLU A 651 -17.27 7.82 -13.87
CA GLU A 651 -16.54 8.39 -15.00
C GLU A 651 -16.11 7.32 -16.01
N LEU A 652 -15.67 6.15 -15.53
CA LEU A 652 -15.29 5.03 -16.40
C LEU A 652 -16.48 4.53 -17.23
N LEU A 653 -17.62 4.31 -16.58
CA LEU A 653 -18.83 3.81 -17.22
C LEU A 653 -19.44 4.84 -18.18
N ALA A 654 -19.34 6.13 -17.86
CA ALA A 654 -19.78 7.21 -18.74
C ALA A 654 -18.97 7.29 -20.04
N ARG A 655 -17.78 6.67 -20.12
CA ARG A 655 -16.92 6.64 -21.31
C ARG A 655 -17.06 5.38 -22.15
N ALA A 656 -17.69 4.33 -21.63
CA ALA A 656 -17.91 3.08 -22.36
C ALA A 656 -18.74 3.29 -23.63
N ARG A 657 -18.21 2.89 -24.80
CA ARG A 657 -18.87 3.06 -26.10
C ARG A 657 -18.75 1.81 -26.97
N TRP A 658 -19.78 1.55 -27.77
CA TRP A 658 -19.80 0.49 -28.79
C TRP A 658 -20.15 1.06 -30.16
N THR A 659 -19.42 0.64 -31.18
CA THR A 659 -19.76 0.92 -32.57
C THR A 659 -20.83 -0.05 -33.08
N LYS A 660 -21.45 0.26 -34.22
CA LYS A 660 -22.51 -0.58 -34.82
C LYS A 660 -22.04 -1.99 -35.20
N ASP A 661 -20.75 -2.15 -35.52
CA ASP A 661 -20.08 -3.42 -35.80
C ASP A 661 -19.59 -4.14 -34.54
N GLY A 662 -19.85 -3.59 -33.34
CA GLY A 662 -19.61 -4.26 -32.06
C GLY A 662 -18.24 -3.98 -31.43
N ALA A 663 -17.41 -3.11 -32.00
CA ALA A 663 -16.14 -2.74 -31.40
C ALA A 663 -16.35 -1.88 -30.14
N PHE A 664 -15.61 -2.20 -29.07
CA PHE A 664 -15.73 -1.57 -27.76
C PHE A 664 -14.59 -0.59 -27.46
N PHE A 665 -14.93 0.54 -26.84
CA PHE A 665 -14.02 1.61 -26.46
C PHE A 665 -14.25 2.03 -25.01
N HIS A 666 -13.15 2.16 -24.25
CA HIS A 666 -13.12 2.84 -22.96
C HIS A 666 -12.80 4.33 -23.11
N ASP A 667 -12.18 4.73 -24.22
CA ASP A 667 -11.91 6.14 -24.55
C ASP A 667 -11.78 6.31 -26.06
N GLY A 668 -11.82 7.55 -26.56
CA GLY A 668 -11.52 7.86 -27.96
C GLY A 668 -12.40 7.14 -29.00
N ALA A 669 -13.64 6.83 -28.65
CA ALA A 669 -14.59 6.19 -29.56
C ALA A 669 -14.92 7.10 -30.76
N PRO A 670 -15.18 6.52 -31.95
CA PRO A 670 -15.59 7.31 -33.12
C PRO A 670 -16.97 7.96 -32.92
N GLU A 671 -17.23 9.02 -33.67
CA GLU A 671 -18.53 9.69 -33.67
C GLU A 671 -19.66 8.72 -34.03
N GLY A 672 -20.79 8.81 -33.31
CA GLY A 672 -21.94 7.93 -33.51
C GLY A 672 -21.86 6.57 -32.79
N ALA A 673 -20.79 6.30 -32.02
CA ALA A 673 -20.75 5.15 -31.12
C ALA A 673 -21.74 5.32 -29.95
N ALA A 674 -22.48 4.25 -29.63
CA ALA A 674 -23.51 4.26 -28.59
C ALA A 674 -22.89 4.06 -27.20
N GLY A 675 -23.40 4.76 -26.19
CA GLY A 675 -23.01 4.59 -24.79
C GLY A 675 -24.03 3.78 -23.99
N LEU A 676 -23.73 3.58 -22.71
CA LEU A 676 -24.67 3.02 -21.75
C LEU A 676 -25.71 4.06 -21.33
N GLU A 677 -26.96 3.64 -21.20
CA GLU A 677 -28.02 4.45 -20.61
C GLU A 677 -27.76 4.70 -19.11
N ALA A 678 -28.48 5.65 -18.50
CA ALA A 678 -28.30 5.97 -17.08
C ALA A 678 -28.55 4.75 -16.16
N GLN A 679 -29.63 4.02 -16.39
CA GLN A 679 -29.98 2.82 -15.63
C GLN A 679 -28.98 1.69 -15.83
N GLU A 680 -28.49 1.50 -17.06
CA GLU A 680 -27.46 0.51 -17.38
C GLU A 680 -26.15 0.81 -16.63
N ARG A 681 -25.74 2.10 -16.54
CA ARG A 681 -24.57 2.52 -15.77
C ARG A 681 -24.74 2.25 -14.29
N GLU A 682 -25.93 2.49 -13.74
CA GLU A 682 -26.23 2.23 -12.33
C GLU A 682 -26.18 0.73 -12.01
N ALA A 683 -26.84 -0.11 -12.81
CA ALA A 683 -26.82 -1.55 -12.63
C ALA A 683 -25.41 -2.13 -12.76
N LEU A 684 -24.67 -1.74 -13.80
CA LEU A 684 -23.30 -2.20 -14.03
C LEU A 684 -22.36 -1.75 -12.91
N ARG A 685 -22.52 -0.51 -12.40
CA ARG A 685 -21.79 -0.03 -11.22
C ARG A 685 -22.04 -0.93 -10.01
N GLY A 686 -23.31 -1.24 -9.72
CA GLY A 686 -23.67 -2.10 -8.60
C GLY A 686 -22.96 -3.46 -8.65
N PHE A 687 -22.87 -4.08 -9.83
CA PHE A 687 -22.13 -5.33 -10.01
C PHE A 687 -20.61 -5.15 -9.94
N LEU A 688 -20.05 -4.15 -10.62
CA LEU A 688 -18.60 -3.89 -10.64
C LEU A 688 -18.06 -3.51 -9.27
N ASP A 689 -18.87 -2.86 -8.43
CA ASP A 689 -18.56 -2.60 -7.04
C ASP A 689 -18.36 -3.91 -6.25
N LEU A 690 -18.96 -5.04 -6.65
CA LEU A 690 -18.73 -6.35 -6.00
C LEU A 690 -17.43 -7.05 -6.39
N LEU A 691 -16.74 -6.60 -7.44
CA LEU A 691 -15.55 -7.29 -7.97
C LEU A 691 -14.28 -6.85 -7.24
#